data_AF-A0AAE0YV17-F1
#
_entry.id   AF-A0AAE0YV17-F1
#
_cell.length_a   1.000
_cell.length_b   1.000
_cell.length_c   1.000
_cell.angle_alpha   90.00
_cell.angle_beta   90.00
_cell.angle_gamma   90.00
#
_symmetry.space_group_name_H-M   'P 1'
#
loop_
_entity.id
_entity.type
_entity.pdbx_description
1 polymer ?
#
loop_
_entity_poly.entity_id
_entity_poly.type
_entity_poly.pdbx_seq_one_letter_code
_entity_poly.pdbx_strand_id
1 'polypeptide(L)'
;MVPGTSSLVIDEFILTNNSITRLEDTSFQGLRVRALGLSGNAIASVSDHAFDPLARDLRELQMDGNLDGPPPESALNILTELEVLNLGNFMVQSIGDKHLYFLPFTHLKYLTLRRWNIRVIDVDAFKGPDSLQSLTLLQEENMFGLPLHTFREENLKTLKRLKISKTSLNEVSENSFSNSILTNLEELDLSDNSITHIRRNSLEGLGPALRKLSFASNFLRSDTSDLAGLRNLPLLEELDLSGNENINSIPDFSQLNSAVDVKIFLGNNKISALPPNPFSGITQRLHTLDLSQNSISRMDQDSFNGVTNLRMLRLSTQKGLASGELTLPGSLSQSANSLTHLFLDGQRLDVSALWDIVTHMAKLKVLDLSQTGLSNIPNLAFQKIIGLEELYLSGNSLTSLGQRNFVGPRFALKKLYLNQNPLAHISSCIFEQYHSFPIHLALQSVSLVCDCRLAWLLKAANIGKIIFLHGHAPLCTNHNNEPLVTKNVDEVCSNSSYIDAPCENLYRAPSLNLKIVKTTSNSITLSWSLSHTTDIVNDFDVKISDNYGDSGYTANHLEPRSFQVEAKPLHPNTQHEVCVTANFRLINSVTACTFARTELLNSSGPADPADSDDSHVQYAGIIIGAAAAGVLLLAVVSIIVYLLVFRRKPRRNYRPASAETQPRKFSKSELPSMTEDSHTFATQPKWQLDHRNGLNSMQVVAISDGQVNERPAINRGARVGRAAIFYPEGSYMRTHTGASSTQGTFGKGNVRADQRDQHVYENENDFMPKRSSYHNETIV
;
A
#
# COMPACT_ATOMS: atom_id res chain seq x y z
N MET A 1 14.79 -5.78 58.42
CA MET A 1 14.92 -4.33 58.14
C MET A 1 14.23 -3.57 59.26
N VAL A 2 14.75 -2.40 59.65
CA VAL A 2 14.17 -1.55 60.70
C VAL A 2 12.77 -1.07 60.27
N PRO A 3 11.74 -1.14 61.13
CA PRO A 3 10.43 -0.58 60.84
C PRO A 3 10.48 0.94 61.08
N GLY A 4 10.47 1.72 60.00
CA GLY A 4 10.47 3.18 60.07
C GLY A 4 10.92 3.83 58.75
N THR A 5 9.93 4.17 57.91
CA THR A 5 10.01 5.09 56.77
C THR A 5 11.15 4.84 55.77
N SER A 6 10.93 3.93 54.81
CA SER A 6 11.59 4.08 53.51
C SER A 6 11.08 5.39 52.87
N SER A 7 11.96 6.40 52.75
CA SER A 7 11.68 7.57 51.92
C SER A 7 11.63 7.20 50.43
N LEU A 8 12.27 6.07 50.09
CA LEU A 8 12.36 5.52 48.76
C LEU A 8 11.01 4.93 48.34
N VAL A 9 10.47 5.45 47.24
CA VAL A 9 9.35 4.86 46.53
C VAL A 9 9.92 4.02 45.40
N ILE A 10 9.56 2.75 45.35
CA ILE A 10 9.90 1.84 44.27
C ILE A 10 8.99 2.20 43.08
N ASP A 11 9.60 2.58 41.96
CA ASP A 11 8.83 2.94 40.77
C ASP A 11 8.07 1.74 40.20
N GLU A 12 8.72 0.58 40.11
CA GLU A 12 8.13 -0.64 39.58
C GLU A 12 8.60 -1.86 40.38
N PHE A 13 7.66 -2.71 40.79
CA PHE A 13 7.91 -3.96 41.48
C PHE A 13 7.20 -5.10 40.75
N ILE A 14 7.94 -5.84 39.94
CA ILE A 14 7.41 -6.90 39.06
C ILE A 14 7.63 -8.27 39.70
N LEU A 15 6.54 -8.93 40.04
CA LEU A 15 6.46 -10.30 40.53
C LEU A 15 5.70 -11.21 39.54
N THR A 16 5.55 -10.77 38.29
CA THR A 16 4.83 -11.48 37.21
C THR A 16 5.45 -12.85 36.91
N ASN A 17 4.62 -13.83 36.52
CA ASN A 17 5.04 -15.19 36.14
C ASN A 17 5.81 -15.96 37.23
N ASN A 18 5.38 -15.81 38.49
CA ASN A 18 5.89 -16.58 39.61
C ASN A 18 4.84 -17.60 40.10
N SER A 19 5.09 -18.22 41.25
CA SER A 19 4.18 -19.19 41.88
C SER A 19 3.52 -18.65 43.16
N ILE A 20 3.24 -17.34 43.20
CA ILE A 20 2.57 -16.72 44.34
C ILE A 20 1.13 -17.22 44.38
N THR A 21 0.72 -17.79 45.52
CA THR A 21 -0.62 -18.37 45.69
C THR A 21 -1.50 -17.60 46.68
N ARG A 22 -0.91 -16.78 47.55
CA ARG A 22 -1.62 -16.04 48.59
C ARG A 22 -0.97 -14.69 48.86
N LEU A 23 -1.79 -13.69 49.19
CA LEU A 23 -1.36 -12.39 49.70
C LEU A 23 -1.99 -12.17 51.09
N GLU A 24 -1.15 -12.06 52.12
CA GLU A 24 -1.52 -11.80 53.52
C GLU A 24 -1.33 -10.31 53.86
N ASP A 25 -1.87 -9.85 55.00
CA ASP A 25 -1.81 -8.45 55.47
C ASP A 25 -0.38 -7.88 55.51
N THR A 26 0.61 -8.73 55.80
CA THR A 26 2.01 -8.33 55.93
C THR A 26 2.79 -8.39 54.62
N SER A 27 2.18 -8.81 53.50
CA SER A 27 2.89 -9.11 52.25
C SER A 27 3.70 -7.94 51.69
N PHE A 28 3.18 -6.72 51.84
CA PHE A 28 3.83 -5.49 51.37
C PHE A 28 4.21 -4.54 52.50
N GLN A 29 4.27 -5.02 53.74
CA GLN A 29 4.55 -4.17 54.89
C GLN A 29 5.92 -3.50 54.76
N GLY A 30 5.95 -2.17 54.88
CA GLY A 30 7.16 -1.35 54.78
C GLY A 30 7.59 -1.01 53.34
N LEU A 31 6.85 -1.46 52.33
CA LEU A 31 7.08 -1.09 50.94
C LEU A 31 6.27 0.14 50.55
N ARG A 32 6.83 0.94 49.64
CA ARG A 32 6.14 2.02 48.93
C ARG A 32 6.38 1.79 47.45
N VAL A 33 5.34 1.48 46.70
CA VAL A 33 5.43 1.03 45.29
C VAL A 33 4.48 1.86 44.44
N ARG A 34 4.92 2.31 43.25
CA ARG A 34 4.07 3.00 42.26
C ARG A 34 3.41 2.02 41.29
N ALA A 35 4.14 1.05 40.76
CA ALA A 35 3.60 0.02 39.87
C ALA A 35 3.89 -1.39 40.41
N LEU A 36 2.84 -2.19 40.57
CA LEU A 36 2.92 -3.56 41.07
C LEU A 36 2.41 -4.56 40.02
N GLY A 37 3.30 -5.44 39.57
CA GLY A 37 2.98 -6.52 38.63
C GLY A 37 2.86 -7.87 39.34
N LEU A 38 1.67 -8.46 39.34
CA LEU A 38 1.36 -9.76 39.94
C LEU A 38 0.76 -10.76 38.95
N SER A 39 0.61 -10.40 37.67
CA SER A 39 -0.01 -11.27 36.66
C SER A 39 0.77 -12.58 36.42
N GLY A 40 0.12 -13.61 35.88
CA GLY A 40 0.76 -14.91 35.64
C GLY A 40 1.17 -15.68 36.91
N ASN A 41 0.62 -15.32 38.07
CA ASN A 41 0.70 -16.10 39.30
C ASN A 41 -0.54 -17.00 39.48
N ALA A 42 -0.64 -17.73 40.59
CA ALA A 42 -1.77 -18.60 40.93
C ALA A 42 -2.50 -18.11 42.20
N ILE A 43 -2.76 -16.80 42.27
CA ILE A 43 -3.27 -16.13 43.47
C ILE A 43 -4.70 -16.60 43.77
N ALA A 44 -4.82 -17.44 44.80
CA ALA A 44 -6.06 -18.05 45.24
C ALA A 44 -6.76 -17.28 46.34
N SER A 45 -6.01 -16.56 47.17
CA SER A 45 -6.55 -15.82 48.31
C SER A 45 -5.78 -14.53 48.53
N VAL A 46 -6.51 -13.43 48.67
CA VAL A 46 -5.98 -12.12 49.02
C VAL A 46 -6.69 -11.68 50.29
N SER A 47 -5.92 -11.35 51.33
CA SER A 47 -6.47 -10.81 52.57
C SER A 47 -7.01 -9.39 52.34
N ASP A 48 -8.06 -9.02 53.08
CA ASP A 48 -8.74 -7.73 52.94
C ASP A 48 -7.80 -6.52 53.16
N HIS A 49 -6.71 -6.70 53.92
CA HIS A 49 -5.72 -5.67 54.23
C HIS A 49 -4.38 -5.86 53.52
N ALA A 50 -4.30 -6.79 52.55
CA ALA A 50 -3.04 -7.12 51.88
C ALA A 50 -2.39 -5.90 51.21
N PHE A 51 -3.18 -4.98 50.65
CA PHE A 51 -2.70 -3.80 49.92
C PHE A 51 -2.67 -2.49 50.73
N ASP A 52 -3.09 -2.50 52.00
CA ASP A 52 -3.11 -1.31 52.88
C ASP A 52 -1.78 -0.53 52.90
N PRO A 53 -0.59 -1.19 52.97
CA PRO A 53 0.68 -0.47 52.96
C PRO A 53 0.94 0.33 51.67
N LEU A 54 0.28 -0.03 50.57
CA LEU A 54 0.53 0.53 49.24
C LEU A 54 -0.47 1.63 48.84
N ALA A 55 -1.57 1.77 49.57
CA ALA A 55 -2.71 2.62 49.22
C ALA A 55 -2.37 4.07 48.84
N ARG A 56 -1.34 4.64 49.46
CA ARG A 56 -0.92 6.03 49.21
C ARG A 56 -0.18 6.22 47.88
N ASP A 57 0.72 5.29 47.55
CA ASP A 57 1.73 5.48 46.51
C ASP A 57 1.45 4.68 45.23
N LEU A 58 0.62 3.63 45.31
CA LEU A 58 0.32 2.77 44.17
C LEU A 58 -0.52 3.53 43.12
N ARG A 59 -0.11 3.42 41.86
CA ARG A 59 -0.74 4.03 40.69
C ARG A 59 -1.07 3.00 39.62
N GLU A 60 -0.32 1.90 39.57
CA GLU A 60 -0.56 0.80 38.65
C GLU A 60 -0.60 -0.52 39.39
N LEU A 61 -1.66 -1.29 39.13
CA LEU A 61 -1.81 -2.66 39.60
C LEU A 61 -2.17 -3.56 38.43
N GLN A 62 -1.34 -4.57 38.22
CA GLN A 62 -1.65 -5.68 37.34
C GLN A 62 -1.74 -6.93 38.20
N MET A 63 -2.89 -7.59 38.19
CA MET A 63 -3.03 -8.86 38.91
C MET A 63 -3.97 -9.81 38.19
N ASP A 64 -3.58 -11.07 38.26
CA ASP A 64 -4.41 -12.16 37.79
C ASP A 64 -4.87 -12.96 39.00
N GLY A 65 -6.16 -13.28 39.03
CA GLY A 65 -6.72 -14.20 40.00
C GLY A 65 -6.65 -15.65 39.52
N ASN A 66 -7.27 -16.52 40.32
CA ASN A 66 -7.63 -17.86 39.87
C ASN A 66 -9.00 -17.83 39.17
N LEU A 67 -9.20 -18.76 38.23
CA LEU A 67 -10.38 -18.86 37.35
C LEU A 67 -11.73 -19.09 38.04
N ASP A 68 -11.76 -19.25 39.37
CA ASP A 68 -12.95 -19.70 40.11
C ASP A 68 -13.58 -18.62 41.01
N GLY A 69 -12.97 -17.43 41.16
CA GLY A 69 -13.41 -16.40 42.11
C GLY A 69 -13.49 -14.97 41.56
N PRO A 70 -14.30 -14.08 42.16
CA PRO A 70 -14.35 -12.67 41.81
C PRO A 70 -13.07 -11.93 42.26
N PRO A 71 -12.82 -10.71 41.77
CA PRO A 71 -11.75 -9.85 42.28
C PRO A 71 -11.91 -9.57 43.79
N PRO A 72 -10.80 -9.42 44.54
CA PRO A 72 -10.85 -9.15 45.98
C PRO A 72 -11.26 -7.69 46.26
N GLU A 73 -12.57 -7.43 46.26
CA GLU A 73 -13.16 -6.09 46.35
C GLU A 73 -12.65 -5.29 47.57
N SER A 74 -12.70 -5.86 48.77
CA SER A 74 -12.25 -5.19 50.01
C SER A 74 -10.80 -4.72 49.93
N ALA A 75 -9.90 -5.58 49.43
CA ALA A 75 -8.48 -5.28 49.34
C ALA A 75 -8.16 -4.24 48.25
N LEU A 76 -8.98 -4.18 47.19
CA LEU A 76 -8.79 -3.23 46.10
C LEU A 76 -9.38 -1.85 46.41
N ASN A 77 -10.47 -1.77 47.17
CA ASN A 77 -11.20 -0.51 47.42
C ASN A 77 -10.38 0.58 48.11
N ILE A 78 -9.31 0.23 48.82
CA ILE A 78 -8.41 1.20 49.48
C ILE A 78 -7.47 1.92 48.49
N LEU A 79 -7.29 1.37 47.28
CA LEU A 79 -6.35 1.83 46.26
C LEU A 79 -6.95 2.97 45.40
N THR A 80 -7.42 4.05 46.04
CA THR A 80 -8.17 5.14 45.37
C THR A 80 -7.34 6.01 44.42
N GLU A 81 -6.02 5.89 44.48
CA GLU A 81 -5.07 6.66 43.66
C GLU A 81 -4.68 5.94 42.36
N LEU A 82 -5.23 4.75 42.09
CA LEU A 82 -4.90 4.00 40.87
C LEU A 82 -5.24 4.77 39.59
N GLU A 83 -4.29 4.78 38.66
CA GLU A 83 -4.43 5.30 37.30
C GLU A 83 -4.54 4.15 36.27
N VAL A 84 -3.91 3.01 36.55
CA VAL A 84 -3.90 1.82 35.69
C VAL A 84 -4.32 0.60 36.52
N LEU A 85 -5.34 -0.12 36.03
CA LEU A 85 -5.81 -1.34 36.65
C LEU A 85 -6.01 -2.42 35.57
N ASN A 86 -5.19 -3.47 35.64
CA ASN A 86 -5.31 -4.64 34.78
C ASN A 86 -5.69 -5.85 35.63
N LEU A 87 -6.88 -6.38 35.40
CA LEU A 87 -7.39 -7.54 36.12
C LEU A 87 -7.64 -8.70 35.16
N GLY A 88 -6.95 -9.81 35.40
CA GLY A 88 -7.03 -11.01 34.58
C GLY A 88 -7.59 -12.23 35.32
N ASN A 89 -8.24 -13.15 34.58
CA ASN A 89 -8.57 -14.50 35.04
C ASN A 89 -9.46 -14.56 36.31
N PHE A 90 -10.45 -13.68 36.41
CA PHE A 90 -11.46 -13.75 37.48
C PHE A 90 -12.76 -14.35 36.96
N MET A 91 -13.63 -14.83 37.85
CA MET A 91 -14.94 -15.35 37.48
C MET A 91 -16.05 -14.43 38.02
N VAL A 92 -16.70 -13.68 37.13
CA VAL A 92 -17.89 -12.88 37.49
C VAL A 92 -18.99 -13.09 36.45
N GLN A 93 -20.22 -13.35 36.92
CA GLN A 93 -21.36 -13.54 36.01
C GLN A 93 -21.89 -12.21 35.47
N SER A 94 -21.85 -11.15 36.28
CA SER A 94 -22.25 -9.80 35.90
C SER A 94 -21.38 -8.74 36.55
N ILE A 95 -21.33 -7.55 35.93
CA ILE A 95 -20.76 -6.33 36.52
C ILE A 95 -21.92 -5.34 36.76
N GLY A 96 -22.01 -4.75 37.96
CA GLY A 96 -22.91 -3.63 38.29
C GLY A 96 -24.17 -3.95 39.10
N ASP A 97 -24.78 -5.14 38.99
CA ASP A 97 -26.06 -5.46 39.68
C ASP A 97 -25.90 -5.70 41.20
N LYS A 98 -24.72 -6.17 41.67
CA LYS A 98 -24.46 -6.51 43.09
C LYS A 98 -23.09 -6.10 43.64
N HIS A 99 -22.20 -5.63 42.78
CA HIS A 99 -20.82 -5.28 43.13
C HIS A 99 -20.46 -4.01 42.38
N LEU A 100 -20.12 -2.96 43.12
CA LEU A 100 -19.70 -1.67 42.59
C LEU A 100 -18.17 -1.63 42.50
N TYR A 101 -17.60 -2.60 41.77
CA TYR A 101 -16.16 -2.89 41.73
C TYR A 101 -15.26 -1.68 41.49
N PHE A 102 -15.75 -0.66 40.77
CA PHE A 102 -14.92 0.45 40.33
C PHE A 102 -15.28 1.80 40.95
N LEU A 103 -16.27 1.84 41.86
CA LEU A 103 -16.71 3.08 42.51
C LEU A 103 -15.56 3.87 43.17
N PRO A 104 -14.57 3.24 43.83
CA PRO A 104 -13.49 3.97 44.50
C PRO A 104 -12.42 4.55 43.56
N PHE A 105 -12.33 4.13 42.30
CA PHE A 105 -11.19 4.43 41.42
C PHE A 105 -11.43 5.68 40.56
N THR A 106 -11.64 6.83 41.19
CA THR A 106 -11.99 8.10 40.51
C THR A 106 -10.86 8.67 39.62
N HIS A 107 -9.61 8.31 39.90
CA HIS A 107 -8.43 8.71 39.13
C HIS A 107 -8.06 7.74 38.00
N LEU A 108 -8.81 6.64 37.85
CA LEU A 108 -8.48 5.59 36.91
C LEU A 108 -8.56 6.10 35.47
N LYS A 109 -7.48 5.91 34.71
CA LYS A 109 -7.35 6.30 33.30
C LYS A 109 -7.41 5.10 32.37
N TYR A 110 -6.89 3.95 32.81
CA TYR A 110 -6.76 2.74 32.01
C TYR A 110 -7.31 1.54 32.78
N LEU A 111 -8.32 0.88 32.21
CA LEU A 111 -8.93 -0.32 32.77
C LEU A 111 -8.90 -1.45 31.74
N THR A 112 -8.27 -2.57 32.10
CA THR A 112 -8.32 -3.80 31.31
C THR A 112 -8.92 -4.92 32.12
N LEU A 113 -9.98 -5.52 31.58
CA LEU A 113 -10.63 -6.71 32.13
C LEU A 113 -10.41 -7.87 31.16
N ARG A 114 -9.62 -8.87 31.59
CA ARG A 114 -9.24 -10.02 30.77
C ARG A 114 -9.78 -11.32 31.35
N ARG A 115 -10.51 -12.11 30.55
CA ARG A 115 -11.05 -13.44 30.93
C ARG A 115 -11.83 -13.37 32.24
N TRP A 116 -12.87 -12.54 32.26
CA TRP A 116 -13.76 -12.40 33.42
C TRP A 116 -15.00 -13.29 33.34
N ASN A 117 -15.23 -13.97 32.20
CA ASN A 117 -16.42 -14.75 31.90
C ASN A 117 -17.73 -13.97 32.12
N ILE A 118 -17.67 -12.67 31.83
CA ILE A 118 -18.80 -11.75 32.00
C ILE A 118 -19.94 -12.23 31.10
N ARG A 119 -21.15 -12.32 31.64
CA ARG A 119 -22.35 -12.60 30.84
C ARG A 119 -23.20 -11.36 30.62
N VAL A 120 -23.22 -10.46 31.60
CA VAL A 120 -24.04 -9.24 31.60
C VAL A 120 -23.21 -8.08 32.13
N ILE A 121 -23.26 -6.94 31.43
CA ILE A 121 -22.73 -5.66 31.93
C ILE A 121 -23.93 -4.75 32.19
N ASP A 122 -24.19 -4.46 33.46
CA ASP A 122 -25.27 -3.57 33.88
C ASP A 122 -24.95 -2.11 33.53
N VAL A 123 -25.98 -1.25 33.45
CA VAL A 123 -25.85 0.17 33.12
C VAL A 123 -24.93 0.91 34.10
N ASP A 124 -24.90 0.46 35.35
CA ASP A 124 -24.11 1.06 36.43
C ASP A 124 -22.69 0.48 36.57
N ALA A 125 -22.30 -0.46 35.70
CA ALA A 125 -21.09 -1.26 35.83
C ALA A 125 -19.78 -0.44 35.92
N PHE A 126 -19.75 0.75 35.33
CA PHE A 126 -18.57 1.62 35.27
C PHE A 126 -18.79 2.97 35.97
N LYS A 127 -19.61 3.01 37.04
CA LYS A 127 -19.69 4.16 37.95
C LYS A 127 -18.42 4.28 38.81
N GLY A 128 -17.91 5.50 38.98
CA GLY A 128 -16.70 5.79 39.76
C GLY A 128 -15.50 6.28 38.94
N PRO A 129 -15.02 5.55 37.90
CA PRO A 129 -13.85 5.95 37.12
C PRO A 129 -14.19 7.08 36.14
N ASP A 130 -14.44 8.27 36.69
CA ASP A 130 -14.86 9.47 35.96
C ASP A 130 -13.76 10.02 35.03
N SER A 131 -12.52 9.61 35.25
CA SER A 131 -11.33 9.99 34.48
C SER A 131 -10.93 8.97 33.41
N LEU A 132 -11.75 7.94 33.17
CA LEU A 132 -11.36 6.81 32.32
C LEU A 132 -11.15 7.27 30.87
N GLN A 133 -9.97 6.95 30.32
CA GLN A 133 -9.59 7.29 28.95
C GLN A 133 -9.55 6.06 28.04
N SER A 134 -9.28 4.89 28.61
CA SER A 134 -9.16 3.64 27.85
C SER A 134 -9.82 2.50 28.62
N LEU A 135 -10.76 1.82 27.95
CA LEU A 135 -11.43 0.62 28.46
C LEU A 135 -11.17 -0.53 27.50
N THR A 136 -10.59 -1.62 28.02
CA THR A 136 -10.36 -2.85 27.26
C THR A 136 -11.08 -4.02 27.91
N LEU A 137 -11.99 -4.64 27.16
CA LEU A 137 -12.70 -5.84 27.52
C LEU A 137 -12.24 -6.97 26.59
N LEU A 138 -11.48 -7.92 27.13
CA LEU A 138 -10.96 -9.07 26.40
C LEU A 138 -11.46 -10.35 27.05
N GLN A 139 -12.34 -11.08 26.38
CA GLN A 139 -12.84 -12.38 26.89
C GLN A 139 -12.18 -13.54 26.13
N GLU A 140 -12.30 -14.77 26.60
CA GLU A 140 -11.87 -15.95 25.83
C GLU A 140 -13.03 -16.92 25.57
N GLU A 141 -14.15 -16.78 26.29
CA GLU A 141 -15.30 -17.68 26.18
C GLU A 141 -16.63 -16.93 26.34
N ASN A 142 -17.61 -17.32 25.51
CA ASN A 142 -19.05 -17.04 25.50
C ASN A 142 -19.59 -15.92 26.42
N MET A 143 -19.30 -14.66 26.07
CA MET A 143 -20.22 -13.57 26.42
C MET A 143 -21.51 -13.74 25.60
N PHE A 144 -22.66 -13.70 26.26
CA PHE A 144 -23.96 -13.66 25.59
C PHE A 144 -24.39 -12.20 25.42
N GLY A 145 -23.86 -11.53 24.39
CA GLY A 145 -24.30 -10.21 23.96
C GLY A 145 -23.94 -9.07 24.92
N LEU A 146 -22.88 -8.32 24.62
CA LEU A 146 -22.68 -7.01 25.25
C LEU A 146 -23.79 -6.08 24.74
N PRO A 147 -24.70 -5.59 25.59
CA PRO A 147 -25.65 -4.60 25.16
C PRO A 147 -24.89 -3.29 24.99
N LEU A 148 -24.57 -2.90 23.75
CA LEU A 148 -23.82 -1.65 23.50
C LEU A 148 -24.53 -0.41 24.06
N HIS A 149 -25.83 -0.52 24.38
CA HIS A 149 -26.59 0.49 25.12
C HIS A 149 -26.15 0.70 26.57
N THR A 150 -25.31 -0.17 27.14
CA THR A 150 -24.73 0.00 28.48
C THR A 150 -23.78 1.20 28.54
N PHE A 151 -23.21 1.65 27.42
CA PHE A 151 -22.32 2.82 27.36
C PHE A 151 -23.06 4.17 27.26
N ARG A 152 -24.33 4.23 27.72
CA ARG A 152 -25.20 5.42 27.63
C ARG A 152 -25.11 6.38 28.82
N GLU A 153 -24.41 6.02 29.89
CA GLU A 153 -24.30 6.87 31.08
C GLU A 153 -23.33 8.06 30.89
N GLU A 154 -23.48 9.11 31.72
CA GLU A 154 -22.54 10.26 31.77
C GLU A 154 -21.12 9.87 32.20
N ASN A 155 -21.00 8.68 32.78
CA ASN A 155 -19.75 8.03 33.14
C ASN A 155 -19.15 7.47 31.85
N LEU A 156 -17.88 7.75 31.55
CA LEU A 156 -17.17 7.49 30.27
C LEU A 156 -17.14 8.63 29.24
N LYS A 157 -17.60 9.85 29.57
CA LYS A 157 -17.46 11.03 28.68
C LYS A 157 -16.02 11.36 28.28
N THR A 158 -15.04 10.96 29.09
CA THR A 158 -13.60 11.15 28.88
C THR A 158 -12.96 10.06 28.04
N LEU A 159 -13.72 9.01 27.69
CA LEU A 159 -13.19 7.83 27.04
C LEU A 159 -12.72 8.17 25.62
N LYS A 160 -11.46 7.86 25.36
CA LYS A 160 -10.79 8.02 24.06
C LYS A 160 -10.64 6.71 23.32
N ARG A 161 -10.53 5.59 24.05
CA ARG A 161 -10.34 4.26 23.45
C ARG A 161 -11.26 3.24 24.08
N LEU A 162 -11.98 2.51 23.24
CA LEU A 162 -12.82 1.39 23.63
C LEU A 162 -12.45 0.18 22.79
N LYS A 163 -11.94 -0.86 23.45
CA LYS A 163 -11.63 -2.15 22.82
C LYS A 163 -12.49 -3.23 23.43
N ILE A 164 -13.25 -3.92 22.60
CA ILE A 164 -14.11 -5.04 22.99
C ILE A 164 -13.82 -6.18 22.02
N SER A 165 -13.11 -7.20 22.48
CA SER A 165 -12.63 -8.29 21.62
C SER A 165 -12.84 -9.64 22.27
N LYS A 166 -13.03 -10.67 21.43
CA LYS A 166 -13.29 -12.06 21.85
C LYS A 166 -14.50 -12.20 22.76
N THR A 167 -15.53 -11.38 22.54
CA THR A 167 -16.77 -11.36 23.33
C THR A 167 -17.96 -12.00 22.60
N SER A 168 -17.71 -12.79 21.55
CA SER A 168 -18.75 -13.44 20.74
C SER A 168 -19.88 -12.51 20.30
N LEU A 169 -19.60 -11.21 20.13
CA LEU A 169 -20.59 -10.24 19.68
C LEU A 169 -21.04 -10.59 18.27
N ASN A 170 -22.33 -10.86 18.09
CA ASN A 170 -22.87 -11.34 16.81
C ASN A 170 -23.34 -10.23 15.86
N GLU A 171 -23.63 -9.04 16.40
CA GLU A 171 -24.14 -7.90 15.64
C GLU A 171 -23.85 -6.58 16.35
N VAL A 172 -23.73 -5.50 15.57
CA VAL A 172 -23.83 -4.12 16.07
C VAL A 172 -25.28 -3.66 15.86
N SER A 173 -26.03 -3.57 16.97
CA SER A 173 -27.46 -3.25 16.93
C SER A 173 -27.72 -1.78 16.55
N GLU A 174 -28.92 -1.51 16.03
CA GLU A 174 -29.37 -0.13 15.81
C GLU A 174 -29.28 0.67 17.11
N ASN A 175 -28.85 1.92 17.02
CA ASN A 175 -28.73 2.82 18.15
C ASN A 175 -27.81 2.33 19.29
N SER A 176 -26.86 1.45 18.95
CA SER A 176 -25.80 1.01 19.87
C SER A 176 -25.00 2.20 20.39
N PHE A 177 -24.78 3.21 19.54
CA PHE A 177 -24.08 4.44 19.88
C PHE A 177 -24.96 5.70 19.77
N SER A 178 -26.28 5.58 19.57
CA SER A 178 -27.14 6.77 19.51
C SER A 178 -27.36 7.36 20.90
N ASN A 179 -27.36 8.70 20.97
CA ASN A 179 -27.26 9.47 22.22
C ASN A 179 -25.97 9.19 23.02
N SER A 180 -24.96 8.57 22.40
CA SER A 180 -23.70 8.26 23.05
C SER A 180 -22.93 9.53 23.42
N ILE A 181 -22.51 9.58 24.68
CA ILE A 181 -21.70 10.65 25.27
C ILE A 181 -20.22 10.49 24.89
N LEU A 182 -19.88 9.41 24.15
CA LEU A 182 -18.54 9.08 23.64
C LEU A 182 -18.07 10.01 22.49
N THR A 183 -18.37 11.30 22.59
CA THR A 183 -17.98 12.36 21.65
C THR A 183 -16.46 12.54 21.53
N ASN A 184 -15.72 12.12 22.57
CA ASN A 184 -14.25 12.17 22.64
C ASN A 184 -13.58 10.86 22.20
N LEU A 185 -14.34 9.86 21.75
CA LEU A 185 -13.78 8.57 21.35
C LEU A 185 -12.94 8.75 20.09
N GLU A 186 -11.66 8.37 20.18
CA GLU A 186 -10.67 8.42 19.11
C GLU A 186 -10.45 7.04 18.46
N GLU A 187 -10.67 5.95 19.21
CA GLU A 187 -10.49 4.57 18.75
C GLU A 187 -11.60 3.66 19.26
N LEU A 188 -12.24 2.96 18.32
CA LEU A 188 -13.18 1.88 18.60
C LEU A 188 -12.69 0.60 17.92
N ASP A 189 -12.37 -0.40 18.73
CA ASP A 189 -11.90 -1.71 18.29
C ASP A 189 -12.90 -2.80 18.70
N LEU A 190 -13.61 -3.35 17.72
CA LEU A 190 -14.54 -4.46 17.86
C LEU A 190 -14.02 -5.73 17.17
N SER A 191 -12.71 -5.84 17.01
CA SER A 191 -12.06 -7.00 16.38
C SER A 191 -12.21 -8.29 17.17
N ASP A 192 -11.98 -9.42 16.48
CA ASP A 192 -12.00 -10.76 17.06
C ASP A 192 -13.34 -11.08 17.75
N ASN A 193 -14.46 -10.67 17.17
CA ASN A 193 -15.80 -11.03 17.63
C ASN A 193 -16.50 -11.93 16.60
N SER A 194 -17.81 -12.12 16.76
CA SER A 194 -18.62 -12.94 15.86
C SER A 194 -19.54 -12.10 14.97
N ILE A 195 -19.17 -10.84 14.69
CA ILE A 195 -20.09 -9.87 14.10
C ILE A 195 -20.38 -10.26 12.66
N THR A 196 -21.65 -10.51 12.36
CA THR A 196 -22.09 -10.90 11.01
C THR A 196 -22.62 -9.72 10.22
N HIS A 197 -23.25 -8.75 10.89
CA HIS A 197 -23.81 -7.56 10.26
C HIS A 197 -23.69 -6.32 11.14
N ILE A 198 -23.50 -5.18 10.46
CA ILE A 198 -23.63 -3.83 11.02
C ILE A 198 -25.01 -3.32 10.60
N ARG A 199 -25.94 -3.15 11.55
CA ARG A 199 -27.29 -2.66 11.24
C ARG A 199 -27.27 -1.18 10.84
N ARG A 200 -28.29 -0.72 10.14
CA ARG A 200 -28.40 0.69 9.70
C ARG A 200 -28.38 1.65 10.89
N ASN A 201 -27.73 2.79 10.73
CA ASN A 201 -27.58 3.83 11.76
C ASN A 201 -26.96 3.31 13.07
N SER A 202 -26.33 2.14 13.07
CA SER A 202 -25.74 1.58 14.29
C SER A 202 -24.49 2.33 14.72
N LEU A 203 -23.77 2.90 13.75
CA LEU A 203 -22.60 3.76 13.93
C LEU A 203 -22.98 5.24 14.14
N GLU A 204 -24.28 5.59 14.06
CA GLU A 204 -24.74 6.95 14.32
C GLU A 204 -24.55 7.31 15.79
N GLY A 205 -23.83 8.40 16.05
CA GLY A 205 -23.45 8.84 17.40
C GLY A 205 -22.02 8.48 17.81
N LEU A 206 -21.27 7.73 16.99
CA LEU A 206 -19.82 7.76 17.07
C LEU A 206 -19.33 9.19 16.80
N GLY A 207 -18.59 9.75 17.75
CA GLY A 207 -18.27 11.17 17.80
C GLY A 207 -17.36 11.65 16.65
N PRO A 208 -17.29 12.97 16.41
CA PRO A 208 -16.45 13.54 15.36
C PRO A 208 -14.94 13.36 15.60
N ALA A 209 -14.55 12.94 16.81
CA ALA A 209 -13.16 12.69 17.19
C ALA A 209 -12.62 11.32 16.76
N LEU A 210 -13.46 10.42 16.23
CA LEU A 210 -13.04 9.06 15.92
C LEU A 210 -12.02 9.04 14.78
N ARG A 211 -10.86 8.45 15.04
CA ARG A 211 -9.73 8.32 14.10
C ARG A 211 -9.54 6.89 13.63
N LYS A 212 -9.84 5.91 14.48
CA LYS A 212 -9.66 4.48 14.17
C LYS A 212 -10.90 3.67 14.48
N LEU A 213 -11.31 2.87 13.52
CA LEU A 213 -12.44 1.96 13.63
C LEU A 213 -12.04 0.58 13.10
N SER A 214 -12.11 -0.44 13.95
CA SER A 214 -11.78 -1.81 13.57
C SER A 214 -12.94 -2.77 13.79
N PHE A 215 -13.22 -3.55 12.76
CA PHE A 215 -14.04 -4.76 12.77
C PHE A 215 -13.25 -5.97 12.27
N ALA A 216 -11.92 -5.95 12.42
CA ALA A 216 -11.07 -7.02 11.93
C ALA A 216 -11.43 -8.38 12.54
N SER A 217 -11.17 -9.49 11.83
CA SER A 217 -11.40 -10.85 12.34
C SER A 217 -12.83 -11.08 12.86
N ASN A 218 -13.83 -10.66 12.09
CA ASN A 218 -15.25 -10.94 12.34
C ASN A 218 -15.84 -11.78 11.20
N PHE A 219 -17.16 -11.88 11.08
CA PHE A 219 -17.85 -12.62 10.03
C PHE A 219 -18.70 -11.72 9.12
N LEU A 220 -18.29 -10.45 8.97
CA LEU A 220 -19.03 -9.46 8.18
C LEU A 220 -19.19 -9.93 6.73
N ARG A 221 -20.33 -9.58 6.15
CA ARG A 221 -20.71 -9.88 4.77
C ARG A 221 -20.71 -8.61 3.95
N SER A 222 -20.61 -8.70 2.62
CA SER A 222 -20.61 -7.49 1.78
C SER A 222 -21.94 -6.71 1.78
N ASP A 223 -23.04 -7.36 2.16
CA ASP A 223 -24.38 -6.76 2.27
C ASP A 223 -24.59 -5.96 3.58
N THR A 224 -23.58 -5.89 4.45
CA THR A 224 -23.61 -5.11 5.68
C THR A 224 -23.53 -3.62 5.36
N SER A 225 -24.70 -3.03 5.21
CA SER A 225 -24.96 -1.81 4.44
C SER A 225 -25.01 -0.53 5.30
N ASP A 226 -24.23 -0.47 6.39
CA ASP A 226 -24.14 0.77 7.19
C ASP A 226 -22.79 1.49 7.08
N LEU A 227 -22.20 1.50 5.88
CA LEU A 227 -21.17 2.50 5.55
C LEU A 227 -21.75 3.92 5.59
N ALA A 228 -23.08 4.06 5.56
CA ALA A 228 -23.76 5.33 5.67
C ALA A 228 -23.47 6.05 6.99
N GLY A 229 -23.24 5.31 8.08
CA GLY A 229 -22.80 5.88 9.36
C GLY A 229 -21.39 6.50 9.31
N LEU A 230 -20.53 6.06 8.38
CA LEU A 230 -19.17 6.58 8.24
C LEU A 230 -19.12 8.03 7.74
N ARG A 231 -20.20 8.53 7.11
CA ARG A 231 -20.29 9.92 6.63
C ARG A 231 -20.10 10.96 7.75
N ASN A 232 -20.39 10.57 8.99
CA ASN A 232 -20.32 11.43 10.17
C ASN A 232 -18.97 11.37 10.89
N LEU A 233 -17.96 10.70 10.31
CA LEU A 233 -16.63 10.52 10.90
C LEU A 233 -15.57 11.33 10.12
N PRO A 234 -15.53 12.67 10.28
CA PRO A 234 -14.68 13.55 9.47
C PRO A 234 -13.19 13.39 9.76
N LEU A 235 -12.81 12.78 10.88
CA LEU A 235 -11.41 12.56 11.28
C LEU A 235 -10.99 11.09 11.17
N LEU A 236 -11.78 10.24 10.50
CA LEU A 236 -11.44 8.83 10.35
C LEU A 236 -10.16 8.69 9.51
N GLU A 237 -9.12 8.12 10.12
CA GLU A 237 -7.82 7.85 9.52
C GLU A 237 -7.62 6.39 9.18
N GLU A 238 -8.30 5.50 9.89
CA GLU A 238 -8.09 4.06 9.78
C GLU A 238 -9.41 3.29 9.90
N LEU A 239 -9.70 2.51 8.87
CA LEU A 239 -10.81 1.56 8.85
C LEU A 239 -10.26 0.17 8.57
N ASP A 240 -10.36 -0.71 9.56
CA ASP A 240 -9.91 -2.10 9.45
C ASP A 240 -11.09 -3.06 9.36
N LEU A 241 -11.23 -3.70 8.20
CA LEU A 241 -12.22 -4.72 7.86
C LEU A 241 -11.52 -6.03 7.47
N SER A 242 -10.25 -6.21 7.82
CA SER A 242 -9.47 -7.39 7.45
C SER A 242 -9.96 -8.66 8.16
N GLY A 243 -9.71 -9.83 7.58
CA GLY A 243 -10.06 -11.11 8.21
C GLY A 243 -11.56 -11.38 8.34
N ASN A 244 -12.42 -10.68 7.59
CA ASN A 244 -13.85 -10.95 7.50
C ASN A 244 -14.12 -11.86 6.30
N GLU A 245 -13.91 -13.16 6.48
CA GLU A 245 -13.94 -14.14 5.39
C GLU A 245 -15.30 -14.26 4.63
N ASN A 246 -16.34 -13.49 4.97
CA ASN A 246 -17.58 -13.43 4.20
C ASN A 246 -17.74 -12.15 3.36
N ILE A 247 -16.82 -11.19 3.44
CA ILE A 247 -16.75 -10.04 2.53
C ILE A 247 -16.21 -10.53 1.19
N ASN A 248 -17.06 -10.52 0.16
CA ASN A 248 -16.78 -11.03 -1.18
C ASN A 248 -16.79 -9.98 -2.31
N SER A 249 -17.13 -8.73 -1.98
CA SER A 249 -17.06 -7.57 -2.86
C SER A 249 -16.55 -6.37 -2.09
N ILE A 250 -15.91 -5.43 -2.79
CA ILE A 250 -15.44 -4.22 -2.12
C ILE A 250 -16.63 -3.40 -1.59
N PRO A 251 -16.57 -2.87 -0.36
CA PRO A 251 -17.57 -1.94 0.14
C PRO A 251 -17.59 -0.63 -0.68
N ASP A 252 -18.75 0.01 -0.79
CA ASP A 252 -18.87 1.32 -1.46
C ASP A 252 -18.51 2.46 -0.49
N PHE A 253 -17.38 3.12 -0.72
CA PHE A 253 -16.91 4.24 0.10
C PHE A 253 -17.40 5.59 -0.39
N SER A 254 -18.41 5.66 -1.27
CA SER A 254 -18.98 6.91 -1.78
C SER A 254 -19.46 7.87 -0.69
N GLN A 255 -19.93 7.35 0.44
CA GLN A 255 -20.45 8.14 1.56
C GLN A 255 -19.40 8.49 2.63
N LEU A 256 -18.19 7.92 2.57
CA LEU A 256 -17.13 8.24 3.51
C LEU A 256 -16.50 9.58 3.10
N ASN A 257 -16.60 10.58 3.99
CA ASN A 257 -16.12 11.94 3.73
C ASN A 257 -15.13 12.39 4.83
N SER A 258 -13.97 11.73 4.89
CA SER A 258 -12.92 12.10 5.82
C SER A 258 -12.16 13.34 5.35
N ALA A 259 -11.85 14.25 6.27
CA ALA A 259 -11.03 15.43 6.03
C ALA A 259 -9.53 15.12 6.05
N VAL A 260 -9.14 13.94 6.54
CA VAL A 260 -7.75 13.50 6.75
C VAL A 260 -7.37 12.31 5.86
N ASP A 261 -6.09 11.97 5.81
CA ASP A 261 -5.60 10.79 5.07
C ASP A 261 -6.20 9.50 5.68
N VAL A 262 -6.75 8.63 4.82
CA VAL A 262 -7.46 7.40 5.21
C VAL A 262 -6.68 6.16 4.82
N LYS A 263 -6.58 5.20 5.74
CA LYS A 263 -6.07 3.85 5.51
C LYS A 263 -7.24 2.88 5.57
N ILE A 264 -7.35 2.04 4.56
CA ILE A 264 -8.37 0.99 4.48
C ILE A 264 -7.67 -0.36 4.43
N PHE A 265 -7.99 -1.21 5.40
CA PHE A 265 -7.53 -2.58 5.45
C PHE A 265 -8.68 -3.52 5.12
N LEU A 266 -8.53 -4.24 4.00
CA LEU A 266 -9.47 -5.23 3.49
C LEU A 266 -8.74 -6.56 3.22
N GLY A 267 -7.56 -6.76 3.81
CA GLY A 267 -6.77 -7.97 3.65
C GLY A 267 -7.46 -9.20 4.23
N ASN A 268 -7.13 -10.38 3.72
CA ASN A 268 -7.67 -11.67 4.19
C ASN A 268 -9.21 -11.75 4.19
N ASN A 269 -9.83 -11.24 3.13
CA ASN A 269 -11.26 -11.38 2.85
C ASN A 269 -11.47 -12.33 1.64
N LYS A 270 -12.66 -12.36 1.03
CA LYS A 270 -12.98 -13.14 -0.19
C LYS A 270 -13.33 -12.24 -1.38
N ILE A 271 -12.81 -11.01 -1.42
CA ILE A 271 -13.12 -10.05 -2.49
C ILE A 271 -12.66 -10.61 -3.83
N SER A 272 -13.56 -10.69 -4.80
CA SER A 272 -13.30 -11.33 -6.09
C SER A 272 -13.01 -10.35 -7.23
N ALA A 273 -13.44 -9.09 -7.09
CA ALA A 273 -13.32 -8.07 -8.11
C ALA A 273 -13.31 -6.66 -7.51
N LEU A 274 -12.66 -5.72 -8.21
CA LEU A 274 -12.84 -4.29 -7.97
C LEU A 274 -13.82 -3.71 -9.03
N PRO A 275 -14.97 -3.14 -8.62
CA PRO A 275 -15.89 -2.41 -9.49
C PRO A 275 -15.32 -1.04 -9.88
N PRO A 276 -16.01 -0.27 -10.74
CA PRO A 276 -15.64 1.11 -11.06
C PRO A 276 -15.89 2.06 -9.87
N ASN A 277 -14.95 2.99 -9.64
CA ASN A 277 -15.05 4.08 -8.65
C ASN A 277 -15.46 3.73 -7.19
N PRO A 278 -15.04 2.59 -6.57
CA PRO A 278 -15.45 2.21 -5.22
C PRO A 278 -14.96 3.17 -4.13
N PHE A 279 -13.96 4.00 -4.43
CA PHE A 279 -13.34 4.94 -3.48
C PHE A 279 -13.77 6.39 -3.69
N SER A 280 -14.87 6.64 -4.42
CA SER A 280 -15.30 7.98 -4.86
C SER A 280 -15.34 9.04 -3.75
N GLY A 281 -15.77 8.68 -2.53
CA GLY A 281 -15.84 9.60 -1.38
C GLY A 281 -14.47 10.00 -0.79
N ILE A 282 -13.42 9.23 -1.05
CA ILE A 282 -12.09 9.37 -0.42
C ILE A 282 -10.93 9.41 -1.43
N THR A 283 -11.20 9.64 -2.70
CA THR A 283 -10.17 9.61 -3.78
C THR A 283 -8.94 10.49 -3.49
N GLN A 284 -9.14 11.68 -2.94
CA GLN A 284 -8.08 12.63 -2.56
C GLN A 284 -7.51 12.40 -1.14
N ARG A 285 -7.94 11.35 -0.45
CA ARG A 285 -7.60 11.07 0.95
C ARG A 285 -7.11 9.66 1.17
N LEU A 286 -7.41 8.72 0.28
CA LEU A 286 -6.96 7.34 0.39
C LEU A 286 -5.43 7.28 0.31
N HIS A 287 -4.82 6.91 1.42
CA HIS A 287 -3.38 6.88 1.62
C HIS A 287 -2.82 5.45 1.59
N THR A 288 -3.48 4.52 2.28
CA THR A 288 -3.14 3.09 2.28
C THR A 288 -4.36 2.28 1.90
N LEU A 289 -4.18 1.35 0.98
CA LEU A 289 -5.17 0.34 0.65
C LEU A 289 -4.51 -1.03 0.72
N ASP A 290 -5.02 -1.88 1.62
CA ASP A 290 -4.61 -3.27 1.72
C ASP A 290 -5.73 -4.20 1.22
N LEU A 291 -5.44 -4.91 0.14
CA LEU A 291 -6.30 -5.91 -0.49
C LEU A 291 -5.60 -7.28 -0.57
N SER A 292 -4.55 -7.48 0.23
CA SER A 292 -3.79 -8.73 0.25
C SER A 292 -4.64 -9.93 0.66
N GLN A 293 -4.28 -11.14 0.22
CA GLN A 293 -4.94 -12.39 0.63
C GLN A 293 -6.45 -12.46 0.35
N ASN A 294 -6.91 -11.77 -0.69
CA ASN A 294 -8.26 -11.85 -1.24
C ASN A 294 -8.33 -12.86 -2.39
N SER A 295 -9.37 -12.79 -3.24
CA SER A 295 -9.52 -13.60 -4.46
C SER A 295 -9.71 -12.72 -5.70
N ILE A 296 -9.06 -11.55 -5.74
CA ILE A 296 -9.25 -10.58 -6.82
C ILE A 296 -8.70 -11.16 -8.11
N SER A 297 -9.59 -11.34 -9.08
CA SER A 297 -9.26 -11.85 -10.43
C SER A 297 -9.46 -10.81 -11.53
N ARG A 298 -10.24 -9.76 -11.25
CA ARG A 298 -10.54 -8.68 -12.19
C ARG A 298 -10.60 -7.34 -11.48
N MET A 299 -10.05 -6.31 -12.12
CA MET A 299 -10.16 -4.92 -11.68
C MET A 299 -10.69 -4.12 -12.85
N ASP A 300 -11.73 -3.33 -12.60
CA ASP A 300 -12.29 -2.44 -13.61
C ASP A 300 -11.28 -1.33 -13.97
N GLN A 301 -11.32 -0.86 -15.22
CA GLN A 301 -10.40 0.17 -15.70
C GLN A 301 -10.49 1.46 -14.88
N ASP A 302 -11.65 1.75 -14.27
CA ASP A 302 -11.93 2.93 -13.45
C ASP A 302 -11.89 2.65 -11.94
N SER A 303 -11.39 1.49 -11.49
CA SER A 303 -11.34 1.15 -10.06
C SER A 303 -10.52 2.12 -9.20
N PHE A 304 -9.50 2.78 -9.76
CA PHE A 304 -8.67 3.78 -9.07
C PHE A 304 -8.87 5.20 -9.63
N ASN A 305 -9.95 5.44 -10.36
CA ASN A 305 -10.20 6.75 -10.95
C ASN A 305 -10.34 7.84 -9.87
N GLY A 306 -9.64 8.96 -10.07
CA GLY A 306 -9.52 10.07 -9.13
C GLY A 306 -8.58 9.82 -7.96
N VAL A 307 -8.07 8.60 -7.74
CA VAL A 307 -7.19 8.28 -6.61
C VAL A 307 -5.79 8.82 -6.87
N THR A 308 -5.47 9.96 -6.25
CA THR A 308 -4.23 10.72 -6.51
C THR A 308 -3.27 10.75 -5.33
N ASN A 309 -3.71 10.40 -4.11
CA ASN A 309 -2.92 10.48 -2.88
C ASN A 309 -2.49 9.12 -2.29
N LEU A 310 -2.73 8.02 -3.02
CA LEU A 310 -2.38 6.67 -2.59
C LEU A 310 -0.87 6.53 -2.45
N ARG A 311 -0.38 6.22 -1.25
CA ARG A 311 1.04 6.02 -0.95
C ARG A 311 1.42 4.56 -0.85
N MET A 312 0.49 3.71 -0.47
CA MET A 312 0.73 2.28 -0.27
C MET A 312 -0.43 1.45 -0.80
N LEU A 313 -0.12 0.54 -1.71
CA LEU A 313 -1.05 -0.44 -2.25
C LEU A 313 -0.50 -1.85 -2.02
N ARG A 314 -1.27 -2.67 -1.30
CA ARG A 314 -0.99 -4.11 -1.16
C ARG A 314 -2.03 -4.92 -1.92
N LEU A 315 -1.56 -5.69 -2.90
CA LEU A 315 -2.32 -6.70 -3.63
C LEU A 315 -1.67 -8.08 -3.50
N SER A 316 -0.79 -8.26 -2.50
CA SER A 316 -0.04 -9.49 -2.25
C SER A 316 -0.94 -10.71 -2.10
N THR A 317 -0.60 -11.79 -2.79
CA THR A 317 -1.25 -13.11 -2.78
C THR A 317 -2.76 -13.06 -2.98
N GLN A 318 -3.24 -13.24 -4.22
CA GLN A 318 -4.66 -13.46 -4.50
C GLN A 318 -5.00 -14.96 -4.54
N LYS A 319 -5.71 -15.44 -3.51
CA LYS A 319 -6.18 -16.81 -3.35
C LYS A 319 -7.09 -17.22 -4.52
N GLY A 320 -6.81 -18.37 -5.12
CA GLY A 320 -7.62 -18.94 -6.19
C GLY A 320 -7.25 -18.47 -7.60
N LEU A 321 -6.28 -17.55 -7.75
CA LEU A 321 -5.75 -17.13 -9.05
C LEU A 321 -4.67 -18.10 -9.59
N ALA A 322 -4.73 -19.38 -9.23
CA ALA A 322 -3.63 -20.34 -9.48
C ALA A 322 -3.29 -20.54 -10.96
N SER A 323 -4.21 -20.25 -11.88
CA SER A 323 -4.02 -20.37 -13.33
C SER A 323 -4.22 -19.06 -14.11
N GLY A 324 -4.57 -17.96 -13.43
CA GLY A 324 -4.86 -16.67 -14.06
C GLY A 324 -3.73 -15.67 -13.86
N GLU A 325 -3.73 -14.62 -14.68
CA GLU A 325 -2.84 -13.47 -14.51
C GLU A 325 -3.65 -12.29 -13.97
N LEU A 326 -3.08 -11.56 -13.02
CA LEU A 326 -3.66 -10.32 -12.52
C LEU A 326 -3.23 -9.16 -13.42
N THR A 327 -4.19 -8.51 -14.06
CA THR A 327 -3.97 -7.29 -14.84
C THR A 327 -4.28 -6.06 -13.97
N LEU A 328 -3.32 -5.14 -13.86
CA LEU A 328 -3.51 -3.86 -13.16
C LEU A 328 -4.33 -2.89 -14.03
N PRO A 329 -5.29 -2.13 -13.46
CA PRO A 329 -6.10 -1.19 -14.23
C PRO A 329 -5.31 0.08 -14.58
N GLY A 330 -5.55 0.65 -15.77
CA GLY A 330 -4.83 1.84 -16.21
C GLY A 330 -5.07 3.08 -15.34
N SER A 331 -6.22 3.17 -14.65
CA SER A 331 -6.50 4.25 -13.68
C SER A 331 -5.52 4.29 -12.50
N LEU A 332 -4.83 3.19 -12.18
CA LEU A 332 -3.78 3.19 -11.15
C LEU A 332 -2.65 4.17 -11.47
N SER A 333 -2.42 4.48 -12.75
CA SER A 333 -1.44 5.48 -13.19
C SER A 333 -1.73 6.88 -12.63
N GLN A 334 -2.96 7.19 -12.21
CA GLN A 334 -3.29 8.46 -11.57
C GLN A 334 -2.60 8.62 -10.19
N SER A 335 -2.21 7.51 -9.55
CA SER A 335 -1.41 7.50 -8.33
C SER A 335 0.11 7.51 -8.57
N ALA A 336 0.59 7.61 -9.83
CA ALA A 336 2.02 7.52 -10.16
C ALA A 336 2.90 8.56 -9.44
N ASN A 337 2.33 9.71 -9.06
CA ASN A 337 3.02 10.80 -8.38
C ASN A 337 2.89 10.75 -6.84
N SER A 338 2.24 9.75 -6.27
CA SER A 338 2.04 9.60 -4.82
C SER A 338 2.45 8.23 -4.29
N LEU A 339 2.34 7.18 -5.11
CA LEU A 339 2.64 5.81 -4.70
C LEU A 339 4.11 5.64 -4.34
N THR A 340 4.36 5.14 -3.13
CA THR A 340 5.70 4.92 -2.58
C THR A 340 5.98 3.44 -2.30
N HIS A 341 4.93 2.66 -2.01
CA HIS A 341 5.03 1.25 -1.70
C HIS A 341 3.99 0.48 -2.52
N LEU A 342 4.45 -0.45 -3.34
CA LEU A 342 3.61 -1.30 -4.16
C LEU A 342 4.01 -2.76 -3.97
N PHE A 343 3.08 -3.55 -3.44
CA PHE A 343 3.28 -4.97 -3.18
C PHE A 343 2.33 -5.79 -4.06
N LEU A 344 2.90 -6.55 -4.98
CA LEU A 344 2.21 -7.37 -5.98
C LEU A 344 2.66 -8.84 -5.94
N ASP A 345 3.32 -9.25 -4.85
CA ASP A 345 3.93 -10.57 -4.72
C ASP A 345 2.91 -11.71 -4.59
N GLY A 346 3.33 -12.94 -4.90
CA GLY A 346 2.55 -14.15 -4.63
C GLY A 346 1.42 -14.47 -5.61
N GLN A 347 1.41 -13.84 -6.80
CA GLN A 347 0.54 -14.20 -7.91
C GLN A 347 1.16 -13.89 -9.27
N ARG A 348 0.77 -14.61 -10.32
CA ARG A 348 1.15 -14.24 -11.70
C ARG A 348 0.52 -12.91 -12.11
N LEU A 349 1.30 -12.08 -12.79
CA LEU A 349 0.86 -10.81 -13.34
C LEU A 349 0.87 -10.84 -14.87
N ASP A 350 -0.02 -10.07 -15.49
CA ASP A 350 0.14 -9.69 -16.89
C ASP A 350 1.34 -8.74 -16.99
N VAL A 351 2.47 -9.30 -17.42
CA VAL A 351 3.76 -8.59 -17.44
C VAL A 351 3.74 -7.40 -18.40
N SER A 352 2.95 -7.45 -19.49
CA SER A 352 2.88 -6.32 -20.43
C SER A 352 2.19 -5.13 -19.77
N ALA A 353 0.99 -5.36 -19.22
CA ALA A 353 0.23 -4.32 -18.55
C ALA A 353 0.93 -3.77 -17.30
N LEU A 354 1.69 -4.62 -16.59
CA LEU A 354 2.51 -4.22 -15.45
C LEU A 354 3.47 -3.07 -15.82
N TRP A 355 4.24 -3.24 -16.89
CA TRP A 355 5.28 -2.28 -17.25
C TRP A 355 4.71 -0.96 -17.78
N ASP A 356 3.55 -0.97 -18.44
CA ASP A 356 2.88 0.25 -18.90
C ASP A 356 2.57 1.21 -17.74
N ILE A 357 2.26 0.66 -16.56
CA ILE A 357 1.88 1.42 -15.38
C ILE A 357 3.09 1.72 -14.48
N VAL A 358 3.87 0.69 -14.10
CA VAL A 358 4.94 0.82 -13.10
C VAL A 358 6.08 1.73 -13.58
N THR A 359 6.37 1.75 -14.88
CA THR A 359 7.42 2.61 -15.48
C THR A 359 7.23 4.10 -15.21
N HIS A 360 6.00 4.53 -14.86
CA HIS A 360 5.63 5.92 -14.61
C HIS A 360 5.66 6.32 -13.12
N MET A 361 5.79 5.37 -12.19
CA MET A 361 5.65 5.61 -10.76
C MET A 361 6.91 6.20 -10.12
N ALA A 362 7.18 7.47 -10.39
CA ALA A 362 8.46 8.13 -10.06
C ALA A 362 8.77 8.23 -8.54
N LYS A 363 7.76 8.11 -7.67
CA LYS A 363 7.93 8.18 -6.20
C LYS A 363 8.07 6.82 -5.50
N LEU A 364 8.07 5.70 -6.23
CA LEU A 364 8.24 4.40 -5.61
C LEU A 364 9.58 4.31 -4.87
N LYS A 365 9.49 3.81 -3.63
CA LYS A 365 10.59 3.48 -2.73
C LYS A 365 10.70 1.98 -2.52
N VAL A 366 9.57 1.29 -2.48
CA VAL A 366 9.50 -0.16 -2.31
C VAL A 366 8.61 -0.75 -3.39
N LEU A 367 9.15 -1.72 -4.13
CA LEU A 367 8.43 -2.48 -5.14
C LEU A 367 8.66 -3.98 -4.91
N ASP A 368 7.57 -4.70 -4.63
CA ASP A 368 7.59 -6.15 -4.51
C ASP A 368 6.90 -6.83 -5.70
N LEU A 369 7.71 -7.53 -6.47
CA LEU A 369 7.34 -8.34 -7.63
C LEU A 369 7.81 -9.79 -7.42
N SER A 370 7.88 -10.26 -6.18
CA SER A 370 8.28 -11.64 -5.89
C SER A 370 7.21 -12.63 -6.32
N GLN A 371 7.60 -13.74 -6.94
CA GLN A 371 6.69 -14.79 -7.39
C GLN A 371 5.61 -14.29 -8.36
N THR A 372 5.95 -13.32 -9.22
CA THR A 372 5.02 -12.76 -10.20
C THR A 372 5.07 -13.38 -11.59
N GLY A 373 5.93 -14.38 -11.77
CA GLY A 373 6.12 -15.06 -13.06
C GLY A 373 7.00 -14.29 -14.04
N LEU A 374 7.78 -13.31 -13.58
CA LEU A 374 8.69 -12.56 -14.44
C LEU A 374 9.77 -13.47 -15.02
N SER A 375 9.97 -13.42 -16.34
CA SER A 375 11.06 -14.10 -17.04
C SER A 375 12.17 -13.15 -17.46
N ASN A 376 11.86 -11.87 -17.61
CA ASN A 376 12.82 -10.80 -17.88
C ASN A 376 12.33 -9.47 -17.28
N ILE A 377 13.24 -8.50 -17.25
CA ILE A 377 12.92 -7.09 -16.98
C ILE A 377 13.24 -6.32 -18.28
N PRO A 378 12.32 -5.52 -18.82
CA PRO A 378 12.60 -4.72 -20.01
C PRO A 378 13.71 -3.69 -19.78
N ASN A 379 14.42 -3.34 -20.85
CA ASN A 379 15.39 -2.24 -20.80
C ASN A 379 14.68 -0.94 -20.40
N LEU A 380 15.30 -0.17 -19.50
CA LEU A 380 14.78 1.12 -19.02
C LEU A 380 13.45 1.02 -18.27
N ALA A 381 13.01 -0.17 -17.84
CA ALA A 381 11.76 -0.36 -17.10
C ALA A 381 11.66 0.52 -15.84
N PHE A 382 12.78 0.72 -15.14
CA PHE A 382 12.82 1.55 -13.94
C PHE A 382 13.36 2.96 -14.17
N GLN A 383 13.48 3.42 -15.43
CA GLN A 383 14.17 4.68 -15.76
C GLN A 383 13.69 5.90 -14.97
N LYS A 384 12.37 6.04 -14.77
CA LYS A 384 11.77 7.16 -14.03
C LYS A 384 11.75 6.93 -12.50
N ILE A 385 12.00 5.71 -12.04
CA ILE A 385 11.91 5.33 -10.62
C ILE A 385 13.25 5.55 -9.92
N ILE A 386 13.65 6.82 -9.83
CA ILE A 386 14.97 7.20 -9.31
C ILE A 386 15.10 7.05 -7.79
N GLY A 387 13.98 6.98 -7.07
CA GLY A 387 13.92 6.91 -5.61
C GLY A 387 13.74 5.50 -5.04
N LEU A 388 13.82 4.44 -5.86
CA LEU A 388 13.58 3.06 -5.41
C LEU A 388 14.70 2.61 -4.45
N GLU A 389 14.33 2.28 -3.22
CA GLU A 389 15.23 1.87 -2.15
C GLU A 389 15.28 0.36 -2.00
N GLU A 390 14.14 -0.33 -2.17
CA GLU A 390 14.01 -1.78 -2.03
C GLU A 390 13.25 -2.38 -3.22
N LEU A 391 13.86 -3.39 -3.84
CA LEU A 391 13.28 -4.11 -4.96
C LEU A 391 13.31 -5.61 -4.69
N TYR A 392 12.14 -6.22 -4.68
CA TYR A 392 11.95 -7.64 -4.45
C TYR A 392 11.54 -8.33 -5.75
N LEU A 393 12.34 -9.31 -6.17
CA LEU A 393 12.19 -10.07 -7.41
C LEU A 393 12.34 -11.58 -7.14
N SER A 394 12.18 -12.01 -5.88
CA SER A 394 12.45 -13.40 -5.47
C SER A 394 11.43 -14.37 -6.07
N GLY A 395 11.81 -15.62 -6.35
CA GLY A 395 10.88 -16.65 -6.80
C GLY A 395 10.31 -16.41 -8.21
N ASN A 396 11.07 -15.75 -9.08
CA ASN A 396 10.72 -15.54 -10.49
C ASN A 396 11.55 -16.47 -11.39
N SER A 397 11.37 -16.32 -12.71
CA SER A 397 12.08 -17.08 -13.74
C SER A 397 13.18 -16.27 -14.43
N LEU A 398 13.80 -15.33 -13.71
CA LEU A 398 14.84 -14.47 -14.27
C LEU A 398 16.13 -15.26 -14.52
N THR A 399 16.58 -15.32 -15.76
CA THR A 399 17.83 -16.01 -16.17
C THR A 399 19.02 -15.06 -16.32
N SER A 400 18.76 -13.77 -16.50
CA SER A 400 19.77 -12.72 -16.61
C SER A 400 19.23 -11.37 -16.13
N LEU A 401 20.14 -10.47 -15.79
CA LEU A 401 19.87 -9.07 -15.43
C LEU A 401 20.74 -8.17 -16.30
N GLY A 402 20.14 -7.16 -16.93
CA GLY A 402 20.83 -6.21 -17.80
C GLY A 402 21.15 -4.89 -17.09
N GLN A 403 22.31 -4.29 -17.43
CA GLN A 403 22.73 -2.99 -16.91
C GLN A 403 21.66 -1.90 -17.09
N ARG A 404 20.95 -1.94 -18.23
CA ARG A 404 19.89 -0.96 -18.57
C ARG A 404 18.60 -1.12 -17.76
N ASN A 405 18.37 -2.25 -17.10
CA ASN A 405 17.16 -2.44 -16.30
C ASN A 405 17.14 -1.49 -15.10
N PHE A 406 18.32 -1.26 -14.50
CA PHE A 406 18.46 -0.57 -13.22
C PHE A 406 19.02 0.86 -13.33
N VAL A 407 18.83 1.49 -14.49
CA VAL A 407 19.32 2.85 -14.73
C VAL A 407 18.74 3.84 -13.72
N GLY A 408 17.42 3.89 -13.53
CA GLY A 408 16.80 4.80 -12.56
C GLY A 408 17.28 4.61 -11.12
N PRO A 409 17.18 3.40 -10.53
CA PRO A 409 17.42 3.18 -9.10
C PRO A 409 18.89 3.23 -8.67
N ARG A 410 19.85 3.45 -9.58
CA ARG A 410 21.32 3.44 -9.34
C ARG A 410 21.82 4.30 -8.17
N PHE A 411 21.08 5.34 -7.77
CA PHE A 411 21.45 6.25 -6.68
C PHE A 411 20.66 6.03 -5.39
N ALA A 412 19.62 5.18 -5.40
CA ALA A 412 18.72 5.02 -4.25
C ALA A 412 18.65 3.58 -3.75
N LEU A 413 18.93 2.58 -4.61
CA LEU A 413 18.75 1.18 -4.27
C LEU A 413 19.68 0.76 -3.14
N LYS A 414 19.08 0.23 -2.07
CA LYS A 414 19.76 -0.27 -0.87
C LYS A 414 19.63 -1.79 -0.77
N LYS A 415 18.47 -2.34 -1.14
CA LYS A 415 18.18 -3.77 -1.03
C LYS A 415 17.65 -4.33 -2.35
N LEU A 416 18.23 -5.45 -2.77
CA LEU A 416 17.81 -6.19 -3.95
C LEU A 416 17.66 -7.67 -3.59
N TYR A 417 16.44 -8.19 -3.74
CA TYR A 417 16.13 -9.58 -3.43
C TYR A 417 15.93 -10.38 -4.72
N LEU A 418 16.81 -11.34 -4.99
CA LEU A 418 16.83 -12.16 -6.21
C LEU A 418 16.76 -13.66 -5.91
N ASN A 419 16.42 -14.04 -4.68
CA ASN A 419 16.37 -15.44 -4.25
C ASN A 419 15.51 -16.27 -5.19
N GLN A 420 15.82 -17.57 -5.30
CA GLN A 420 14.99 -18.51 -6.07
C GLN A 420 14.73 -18.05 -7.53
N ASN A 421 15.76 -17.54 -8.19
CA ASN A 421 15.75 -17.30 -9.64
C ASN A 421 16.83 -18.17 -10.31
N PRO A 422 16.60 -18.64 -11.55
CA PRO A 422 17.56 -19.43 -12.31
C PRO A 422 18.71 -18.58 -12.91
N LEU A 423 19.28 -17.66 -12.13
CA LEU A 423 20.43 -16.86 -12.54
C LEU A 423 21.70 -17.71 -12.48
N ALA A 424 22.38 -17.88 -13.62
CA ALA A 424 23.69 -18.53 -13.66
C ALA A 424 24.82 -17.55 -13.28
N HIS A 425 24.66 -16.27 -13.63
CA HIS A 425 25.65 -15.21 -13.38
C HIS A 425 24.97 -13.87 -13.11
N ILE A 426 25.72 -12.97 -12.47
CA ILE A 426 25.33 -11.58 -12.28
C ILE A 426 26.47 -10.72 -12.79
N SER A 427 26.20 -9.88 -13.79
CA SER A 427 27.21 -9.00 -14.38
C SER A 427 27.58 -7.86 -13.43
N SER A 428 28.87 -7.54 -13.34
CA SER A 428 29.39 -6.36 -12.61
C SER A 428 28.79 -5.05 -13.12
N CYS A 429 28.45 -4.99 -14.41
CA CYS A 429 27.91 -3.80 -15.07
C CYS A 429 26.58 -3.33 -14.50
N ILE A 430 25.78 -4.21 -13.89
CA ILE A 430 24.53 -3.78 -13.25
C ILE A 430 24.79 -2.90 -12.03
N PHE A 431 25.94 -3.04 -11.37
CA PHE A 431 26.32 -2.28 -10.17
C PHE A 431 27.42 -1.25 -10.41
N GLU A 432 28.06 -1.25 -11.58
CA GLU A 432 29.17 -0.32 -11.88
C GLU A 432 28.76 1.15 -11.71
N GLN A 433 27.50 1.46 -12.07
CA GLN A 433 26.93 2.81 -11.95
C GLN A 433 26.24 3.08 -10.61
N TYR A 434 26.26 2.12 -9.69
CA TYR A 434 25.64 2.29 -8.38
C TYR A 434 26.56 3.07 -7.47
N HIS A 435 26.02 4.11 -6.85
CA HIS A 435 26.77 4.96 -5.92
C HIS A 435 26.38 4.69 -4.46
N SER A 436 25.25 4.01 -4.26
CA SER A 436 24.73 3.65 -2.94
C SER A 436 25.37 2.36 -2.46
N PHE A 437 26.47 2.47 -1.72
CA PHE A 437 27.10 1.34 -1.03
C PHE A 437 27.04 1.53 0.49
N PRO A 438 26.91 0.45 1.28
CA PRO A 438 26.79 -0.95 0.84
C PRO A 438 25.41 -1.28 0.26
N ILE A 439 25.36 -2.24 -0.69
CA ILE A 439 24.10 -2.82 -1.20
C ILE A 439 23.86 -4.15 -0.50
N HIS A 440 22.64 -4.35 -0.02
CA HIS A 440 22.17 -5.60 0.55
C HIS A 440 21.56 -6.48 -0.54
N LEU A 441 22.14 -7.66 -0.76
CA LEU A 441 21.77 -8.56 -1.84
C LEU A 441 21.32 -9.92 -1.28
N ALA A 442 20.13 -10.37 -1.65
CA ALA A 442 19.64 -11.71 -1.31
C ALA A 442 19.73 -12.63 -2.53
N LEU A 443 20.53 -13.70 -2.42
CA LEU A 443 20.82 -14.68 -3.49
C LEU A 443 20.65 -16.13 -3.03
N GLN A 444 19.85 -16.36 -2.00
CA GLN A 444 19.58 -17.71 -1.52
C GLN A 444 18.88 -18.53 -2.61
N SER A 445 19.32 -19.78 -2.76
CA SER A 445 18.78 -20.70 -3.77
C SER A 445 18.87 -20.17 -5.20
N VAL A 446 19.92 -19.41 -5.52
CA VAL A 446 20.29 -19.06 -6.89
C VAL A 446 21.38 -20.03 -7.37
N SER A 447 21.22 -20.54 -8.59
CA SER A 447 22.14 -21.52 -9.19
C SER A 447 23.36 -20.86 -9.83
N LEU A 448 24.13 -20.08 -9.06
CA LEU A 448 25.29 -19.38 -9.60
C LEU A 448 26.40 -20.37 -10.02
N VAL A 449 26.97 -20.12 -11.19
CA VAL A 449 28.20 -20.77 -11.65
C VAL A 449 29.35 -19.83 -11.28
N CYS A 450 30.17 -20.26 -10.32
CA CYS A 450 31.28 -19.49 -9.81
C CYS A 450 32.50 -19.70 -10.71
N ASP A 451 32.61 -18.83 -11.72
CA ASP A 451 33.79 -18.70 -12.57
C ASP A 451 34.29 -17.24 -12.55
N CYS A 452 35.25 -16.89 -13.40
CA CYS A 452 35.80 -15.54 -13.47
C CYS A 452 34.74 -14.42 -13.65
N ARG A 453 33.56 -14.72 -14.22
CA ARG A 453 32.45 -13.75 -14.35
C ARG A 453 31.85 -13.34 -13.01
N LEU A 454 32.06 -14.13 -11.96
CA LEU A 454 31.55 -13.88 -10.62
C LEU A 454 32.65 -13.41 -9.64
N ALA A 455 33.91 -13.37 -10.07
CA ALA A 455 35.04 -12.93 -9.24
C ALA A 455 34.85 -11.51 -8.69
N TRP A 456 34.20 -10.62 -9.46
CA TRP A 456 33.88 -9.26 -9.02
C TRP A 456 32.96 -9.27 -7.77
N LEU A 457 32.01 -10.20 -7.69
CA LEU A 457 31.02 -10.27 -6.61
C LEU A 457 31.69 -10.69 -5.30
N LEU A 458 32.58 -11.69 -5.36
CA LEU A 458 33.43 -12.09 -4.23
C LEU A 458 34.30 -10.92 -3.76
N LYS A 459 34.98 -10.23 -4.69
CA LYS A 459 35.81 -9.07 -4.37
C LYS A 459 34.99 -7.94 -3.73
N ALA A 460 33.80 -7.66 -4.25
CA ALA A 460 32.89 -6.63 -3.75
C ALA A 460 32.36 -6.96 -2.35
N ALA A 461 32.07 -8.24 -2.07
CA ALA A 461 31.69 -8.70 -0.73
C ALA A 461 32.83 -8.54 0.28
N ASN A 462 34.06 -8.91 -0.10
CA ASN A 462 35.24 -8.82 0.78
C ASN A 462 35.58 -7.38 1.22
N ILE A 463 35.30 -6.39 0.37
CA ILE A 463 35.49 -4.97 0.71
C ILE A 463 34.24 -4.30 1.29
N GLY A 464 33.20 -5.07 1.60
CA GLY A 464 31.96 -4.58 2.20
C GLY A 464 31.07 -3.75 1.28
N LYS A 465 31.28 -3.76 -0.05
CA LYS A 465 30.36 -3.11 -1.01
C LYS A 465 29.07 -3.90 -1.18
N ILE A 466 29.14 -5.23 -1.13
CA ILE A 466 27.97 -6.11 -1.13
C ILE A 466 27.85 -6.78 0.24
N ILE A 467 26.66 -6.73 0.81
CA ILE A 467 26.30 -7.42 2.05
C ILE A 467 25.25 -8.47 1.71
N PHE A 468 25.55 -9.75 1.93
CA PHE A 468 24.56 -10.80 1.73
C PHE A 468 23.53 -10.80 2.85
N LEU A 469 22.25 -10.75 2.49
CA LEU A 469 21.15 -10.75 3.46
C LEU A 469 20.97 -12.12 4.11
N HIS A 470 20.44 -12.12 5.34
CA HIS A 470 20.18 -13.32 6.15
C HIS A 470 21.43 -14.16 6.47
N GLY A 471 22.65 -13.64 6.28
CA GLY A 471 23.90 -14.34 6.63
C GLY A 471 24.27 -15.52 5.72
N HIS A 472 23.53 -15.74 4.63
CA HIS A 472 23.76 -16.84 3.71
C HIS A 472 24.38 -16.30 2.41
N ALA A 473 25.66 -16.58 2.19
CA ALA A 473 26.30 -16.34 0.91
C ALA A 473 25.73 -17.27 -0.18
N PRO A 474 25.72 -16.85 -1.46
CA PRO A 474 25.26 -17.70 -2.55
C PRO A 474 26.16 -18.93 -2.69
N LEU A 475 25.57 -20.05 -3.12
CA LEU A 475 26.28 -21.32 -3.30
C LEU A 475 26.80 -21.45 -4.74
N CYS A 476 27.97 -22.08 -4.88
CA CYS A 476 28.62 -22.33 -6.16
C CYS A 476 28.26 -23.71 -6.72
N THR A 477 27.44 -23.75 -7.77
CA THR A 477 26.94 -25.01 -8.36
C THR A 477 28.06 -25.89 -8.92
N ASN A 478 29.09 -25.30 -9.52
CA ASN A 478 30.28 -25.97 -10.06
C ASN A 478 31.37 -26.27 -9.01
N HIS A 479 31.14 -25.95 -7.74
CA HIS A 479 32.07 -26.23 -6.62
C HIS A 479 31.34 -26.92 -5.46
N ASN A 480 30.63 -28.02 -5.75
CA ASN A 480 29.94 -28.85 -4.77
C ASN A 480 28.96 -28.09 -3.86
N ASN A 481 28.37 -27.00 -4.35
CA ASN A 481 27.48 -26.10 -3.60
C ASN A 481 28.14 -25.47 -2.36
N GLU A 482 29.45 -25.29 -2.35
CA GLU A 482 30.11 -24.51 -1.30
C GLU A 482 29.77 -23.01 -1.42
N PRO A 483 29.72 -22.26 -0.30
CA PRO A 483 29.43 -20.83 -0.32
C PRO A 483 30.51 -20.02 -1.06
N LEU A 484 30.12 -19.02 -1.86
CA LEU A 484 31.05 -18.17 -2.61
C LEU A 484 32.10 -17.50 -1.70
N VAL A 485 31.70 -17.06 -0.51
CA VAL A 485 32.57 -16.33 0.43
C VAL A 485 33.67 -17.18 1.06
N THR A 486 33.59 -18.52 0.98
CA THR A 486 34.67 -19.40 1.46
C THR A 486 35.75 -19.62 0.41
N LYS A 487 35.52 -19.16 -0.83
CA LYS A 487 36.46 -19.30 -1.94
C LYS A 487 37.43 -18.12 -1.99
N ASN A 488 38.59 -18.34 -2.60
CA ASN A 488 39.47 -17.25 -3.03
C ASN A 488 39.28 -16.92 -4.52
N VAL A 489 39.83 -15.78 -4.96
CA VAL A 489 39.67 -15.32 -6.35
C VAL A 489 40.28 -16.29 -7.36
N ASP A 490 41.41 -16.92 -7.03
CA ASP A 490 42.12 -17.85 -7.92
C ASP A 490 41.39 -19.20 -8.06
N GLU A 491 40.68 -19.62 -7.02
CA GLU A 491 39.80 -20.80 -7.00
C GLU A 491 38.56 -20.59 -7.87
N VAL A 492 38.00 -19.38 -7.86
CA VAL A 492 36.88 -18.98 -8.72
C VAL A 492 37.35 -18.71 -10.15
N CYS A 493 38.58 -18.21 -10.32
CA CYS A 493 39.14 -17.83 -11.61
C CYS A 493 40.48 -18.54 -11.86
N SER A 494 40.40 -19.75 -12.42
CA SER A 494 41.56 -20.60 -12.68
C SER A 494 42.49 -20.01 -13.76
N ASN A 495 43.37 -19.07 -13.39
CA ASN A 495 44.40 -18.45 -14.23
C ASN A 495 43.94 -17.94 -15.62
N SER A 496 42.64 -17.82 -15.86
CA SER A 496 42.10 -17.35 -17.14
C SER A 496 42.07 -15.83 -17.12
N SER A 497 42.60 -15.21 -18.18
CA SER A 497 42.54 -13.76 -18.41
C SER A 497 41.13 -13.35 -18.85
N TYR A 498 40.10 -13.78 -18.13
CA TYR A 498 38.73 -13.34 -18.41
C TYR A 498 38.63 -11.86 -18.05
N ILE A 499 38.55 -11.03 -19.08
CA ILE A 499 38.28 -9.61 -18.97
C ILE A 499 36.77 -9.47 -19.16
N ASP A 500 36.08 -8.95 -18.14
CA ASP A 500 34.67 -8.57 -18.28
C ASP A 500 34.52 -7.74 -19.56
N ALA A 501 33.50 -8.06 -20.37
CA ALA A 501 33.15 -7.18 -21.48
C ALA A 501 32.95 -5.76 -20.90
N PRO A 502 33.53 -4.72 -21.53
CA PRO A 502 33.43 -3.37 -21.00
C PRO A 502 31.96 -3.00 -20.87
N CYS A 503 31.60 -2.51 -19.70
CA CYS A 503 30.24 -2.09 -19.43
C CYS A 503 29.84 -0.93 -20.34
N GLU A 504 28.54 -0.83 -20.61
CA GLU A 504 28.04 0.19 -21.51
C GLU A 504 28.11 1.56 -20.84
N ASN A 505 28.70 2.53 -21.55
CA ASN A 505 28.64 3.92 -21.12
C ASN A 505 27.29 4.53 -21.52
N LEU A 506 26.25 4.22 -20.76
CA LEU A 506 24.87 4.66 -21.00
C LEU A 506 24.68 6.19 -21.02
N TYR A 507 25.66 6.96 -20.53
CA TYR A 507 25.60 8.44 -20.48
C TYR A 507 26.53 9.14 -21.45
N ARG A 508 27.22 8.40 -22.34
CA ARG A 508 28.03 8.99 -23.40
C ARG A 508 27.22 9.07 -24.68
N ALA A 509 27.17 10.28 -25.27
CA ALA A 509 26.59 10.52 -26.59
C ALA A 509 27.28 9.64 -27.66
N PRO A 510 26.52 8.77 -28.36
CA PRO A 510 27.07 8.05 -29.50
C PRO A 510 27.29 9.02 -30.66
N SER A 511 28.30 8.76 -31.50
CA SER A 511 28.48 9.49 -32.75
C SER A 511 27.39 9.11 -33.76
N LEU A 512 26.75 10.10 -34.37
CA LEU A 512 25.76 9.96 -35.44
C LEU A 512 26.42 10.21 -36.81
N ASN A 513 26.45 9.19 -37.65
CA ASN A 513 27.04 9.24 -38.98
C ASN A 513 25.95 9.36 -40.05
N LEU A 514 25.77 10.55 -40.63
CA LEU A 514 24.81 10.84 -41.69
C LEU A 514 25.44 10.67 -43.09
N LYS A 515 24.71 10.08 -44.03
CA LYS A 515 25.09 9.88 -45.43
C LYS A 515 23.95 10.25 -46.38
N ILE A 516 24.30 10.89 -47.50
CA ILE A 516 23.39 11.09 -48.63
C ILE A 516 23.50 9.86 -49.54
N VAL A 517 22.38 9.16 -49.76
CA VAL A 517 22.34 7.94 -50.57
C VAL A 517 22.08 8.25 -52.03
N LYS A 518 21.10 9.13 -52.31
CA LYS A 518 20.69 9.50 -53.65
C LYS A 518 20.08 10.90 -53.65
N THR A 519 20.33 11.66 -54.70
CA THR A 519 19.66 12.93 -55.01
C THR A 519 18.96 12.79 -56.35
N THR A 520 17.77 13.39 -56.49
CA THR A 520 17.08 13.55 -57.78
C THR A 520 16.72 15.02 -57.98
N SER A 521 15.95 15.34 -59.01
CA SER A 521 15.45 16.69 -59.23
C SER A 521 14.47 17.17 -58.15
N ASN A 522 13.87 16.27 -57.37
CA ASN A 522 12.89 16.65 -56.34
C ASN A 522 12.93 15.81 -55.05
N SER A 523 13.94 14.96 -54.87
CA SER A 523 14.08 14.14 -53.66
C SER A 523 15.52 13.99 -53.21
N ILE A 524 15.70 13.80 -51.90
CA ILE A 524 16.98 13.44 -51.28
C ILE A 524 16.74 12.21 -50.40
N THR A 525 17.43 11.11 -50.68
CA THR A 525 17.45 9.92 -49.83
C THR A 525 18.63 9.97 -48.87
N LEU A 526 18.34 9.82 -47.58
CA LEU A 526 19.29 9.92 -46.47
C LEU A 526 19.41 8.57 -45.78
N SER A 527 20.60 8.22 -45.30
CA SER A 527 20.79 7.14 -44.34
C SER A 527 21.71 7.56 -43.21
N TRP A 528 21.53 7.00 -42.02
CA TRP A 528 22.36 7.29 -40.86
C TRP A 528 22.64 6.04 -40.03
N SER A 529 23.68 6.11 -39.19
CA SER A 529 24.03 5.05 -38.24
C SER A 529 24.59 5.64 -36.95
N LEU A 530 24.43 4.92 -35.84
CA LEU A 530 25.00 5.29 -34.54
C LEU A 530 26.20 4.42 -34.21
N SER A 531 27.24 5.02 -33.62
CA SER A 531 28.49 4.33 -33.26
C SER A 531 28.31 3.19 -32.25
N HIS A 532 27.30 3.27 -31.38
CA HIS A 532 26.97 2.28 -30.36
C HIS A 532 25.44 2.15 -30.23
N THR A 533 25.01 1.00 -29.70
CA THR A 533 23.64 0.51 -29.44
C THR A 533 22.46 1.47 -29.59
N THR A 534 21.41 0.98 -30.25
CA THR A 534 20.19 1.72 -30.63
C THR A 534 19.12 1.79 -29.55
N ASP A 535 19.17 0.98 -28.50
CA ASP A 535 17.99 0.80 -27.63
C ASP A 535 17.82 1.89 -26.55
N ILE A 536 18.72 2.88 -26.49
CA ILE A 536 18.55 4.10 -25.70
C ILE A 536 18.04 5.29 -26.54
N VAL A 537 17.97 5.11 -27.87
CA VAL A 537 17.39 6.09 -28.79
C VAL A 537 15.89 6.11 -28.56
N ASN A 538 15.34 7.31 -28.37
CA ASN A 538 13.91 7.51 -28.26
C ASN A 538 13.25 7.59 -29.63
N ASP A 539 13.84 8.40 -30.52
CA ASP A 539 13.37 8.64 -31.88
C ASP A 539 14.46 9.40 -32.69
N PHE A 540 14.19 9.61 -33.98
CA PHE A 540 14.97 10.51 -34.84
C PHE A 540 14.11 11.61 -35.43
N ASP A 541 14.68 12.81 -35.53
CA ASP A 541 14.12 13.93 -36.27
C ASP A 541 14.99 14.23 -37.49
N VAL A 542 14.37 14.53 -38.63
CA VAL A 542 15.02 14.92 -39.87
C VAL A 542 14.49 16.27 -40.30
N LYS A 543 15.41 17.21 -40.55
CA LYS A 543 15.09 18.54 -41.05
C LYS A 543 15.93 18.85 -42.28
N ILE A 544 15.28 19.27 -43.35
CA ILE A 544 15.90 19.77 -44.57
C ILE A 544 15.43 21.19 -44.79
N SER A 545 16.38 22.12 -44.89
CA SER A 545 16.11 23.53 -45.17
C SER A 545 16.93 24.00 -46.36
N ASP A 546 16.34 24.89 -47.16
CA ASP A 546 17.06 25.51 -48.26
C ASP A 546 17.91 26.71 -47.79
N ASN A 547 18.69 27.28 -48.73
CA ASN A 547 19.53 28.46 -48.47
C ASN A 547 18.75 29.74 -48.10
N TYR A 548 17.42 29.76 -48.22
CA TYR A 548 16.56 30.89 -47.84
C TYR A 548 15.94 30.71 -46.44
N GLY A 549 16.22 29.58 -45.78
CA GLY A 549 15.69 29.25 -44.47
C GLY A 549 14.29 28.65 -44.50
N ASP A 550 13.76 28.31 -45.68
CA ASP A 550 12.47 27.64 -45.80
C ASP A 550 12.66 26.14 -45.54
N SER A 551 11.82 25.57 -44.66
CA SER A 551 11.93 24.16 -44.26
C SER A 551 11.29 23.27 -45.33
N GLY A 552 12.06 22.92 -46.36
CA GLY A 552 11.59 22.10 -47.48
C GLY A 552 11.14 20.67 -47.10
N TYR A 553 11.62 20.10 -45.99
CA TYR A 553 11.11 18.83 -45.46
C TYR A 553 11.39 18.69 -43.95
N THR A 554 10.39 18.23 -43.19
CA THR A 554 10.57 17.86 -41.77
C THR A 554 9.88 16.53 -41.49
N ALA A 555 10.56 15.64 -40.78
CA ALA A 555 10.00 14.40 -40.25
C ALA A 555 10.45 14.27 -38.80
N ASN A 556 9.50 14.31 -37.88
CA ASN A 556 9.79 14.22 -36.44
C ASN A 556 9.34 12.86 -35.91
N HIS A 557 9.95 12.41 -34.82
CA HIS A 557 9.62 11.17 -34.12
C HIS A 557 9.65 9.91 -34.99
N LEU A 558 10.62 9.82 -35.92
CA LEU A 558 10.87 8.58 -36.66
C LEU A 558 11.27 7.47 -35.67
N GLU A 559 10.75 6.26 -35.90
CA GLU A 559 10.98 5.13 -34.99
C GLU A 559 12.49 4.91 -34.75
N PRO A 560 12.92 4.44 -33.56
CA PRO A 560 14.33 4.16 -33.22
C PRO A 560 15.08 3.24 -34.17
N ARG A 561 14.37 2.51 -35.04
CA ARG A 561 14.92 1.61 -36.06
C ARG A 561 14.93 2.22 -37.47
N SER A 562 14.44 3.44 -37.62
CA SER A 562 14.47 4.19 -38.86
C SER A 562 15.87 4.74 -39.05
N PHE A 563 16.65 4.10 -39.93
CA PHE A 563 18.02 4.53 -40.29
C PHE A 563 18.11 5.09 -41.71
N GLN A 564 16.97 5.27 -42.37
CA GLN A 564 16.88 5.75 -43.74
C GLN A 564 15.54 6.46 -43.97
N VAL A 565 15.54 7.55 -44.74
CA VAL A 565 14.33 8.24 -45.17
C VAL A 565 14.52 8.82 -46.58
N GLU A 566 13.45 8.86 -47.37
CA GLU A 566 13.41 9.62 -48.62
C GLU A 566 12.59 10.90 -48.41
N ALA A 567 13.27 12.05 -48.46
CA ALA A 567 12.64 13.36 -48.34
C ALA A 567 12.20 13.88 -49.71
N LYS A 568 10.89 14.08 -49.88
CA LYS A 568 10.25 14.60 -51.10
C LYS A 568 8.89 15.24 -50.78
N PRO A 569 8.42 16.22 -51.57
CA PRO A 569 9.13 16.89 -52.67
C PRO A 569 10.05 18.02 -52.19
N LEU A 570 11.17 18.23 -52.89
CA LEU A 570 12.13 19.31 -52.66
C LEU A 570 12.30 20.16 -53.92
N HIS A 571 12.73 21.42 -53.77
CA HIS A 571 12.99 22.29 -54.90
C HIS A 571 14.17 21.78 -55.76
N PRO A 572 14.04 21.73 -57.10
CA PRO A 572 15.11 21.33 -58.02
C PRO A 572 16.27 22.32 -58.03
N ASN A 573 17.46 21.84 -58.40
CA ASN A 573 18.70 22.63 -58.49
C ASN A 573 18.97 23.54 -57.27
N THR A 574 18.54 23.12 -56.08
CA THR A 574 18.61 23.91 -54.85
C THR A 574 19.56 23.20 -53.89
N GLN A 575 20.43 23.97 -53.23
CA GLN A 575 21.26 23.46 -52.15
C GLN A 575 20.44 23.46 -50.87
N HIS A 576 20.45 22.32 -50.19
CA HIS A 576 19.74 22.07 -48.95
C HIS A 576 20.74 21.73 -47.85
N GLU A 577 20.55 22.31 -46.67
CA GLU A 577 21.12 21.82 -45.43
C GLU A 577 20.23 20.69 -44.92
N VAL A 578 20.84 19.53 -44.70
CA VAL A 578 20.18 18.31 -44.24
C VAL A 578 20.72 17.97 -42.86
N CYS A 579 19.84 17.94 -41.87
CA CYS A 579 20.17 17.56 -40.50
C CYS A 579 19.35 16.35 -40.05
N VAL A 580 20.00 15.41 -39.38
CA VAL A 580 19.36 14.33 -38.63
C VAL A 580 19.73 14.50 -37.17
N THR A 581 18.73 14.46 -36.28
CA THR A 581 18.88 14.52 -34.84
C THR A 581 18.44 13.20 -34.25
N ALA A 582 19.32 12.54 -33.50
CA ALA A 582 18.98 11.39 -32.68
C ALA A 582 18.62 11.88 -31.28
N ASN A 583 17.39 11.66 -30.83
CA ASN A 583 16.96 12.00 -29.48
C ASN A 583 17.11 10.77 -28.58
N PHE A 584 17.69 10.96 -27.39
CA PHE A 584 17.97 9.86 -26.47
C PHE A 584 17.16 9.99 -25.19
N ARG A 585 16.90 8.85 -24.55
CA ARG A 585 16.17 8.79 -23.28
C ARG A 585 17.00 9.20 -22.07
N LEU A 586 18.31 8.97 -22.11
CA LEU A 586 19.21 9.11 -20.95
C LEU A 586 20.22 10.25 -21.08
N ILE A 587 20.37 10.81 -22.28
CA ILE A 587 21.41 11.78 -22.63
C ILE A 587 20.87 12.83 -23.60
N ASN A 588 21.64 13.89 -23.80
CA ASN A 588 21.30 14.93 -24.76
C ASN A 588 21.25 14.39 -26.19
N SER A 589 20.42 14.99 -27.03
CA SER A 589 20.32 14.66 -28.45
C SER A 589 21.63 14.94 -29.19
N VAL A 590 21.84 14.19 -30.27
CA VAL A 590 23.01 14.34 -31.15
C VAL A 590 22.52 14.65 -32.55
N THR A 591 22.98 15.76 -33.11
CA THR A 591 22.63 16.19 -34.47
C THR A 591 23.83 16.08 -35.40
N ALA A 592 23.60 15.53 -36.59
CA ALA A 592 24.56 15.52 -37.68
C ALA A 592 23.95 16.25 -38.88
N CYS A 593 24.67 17.22 -39.44
CA CYS A 593 24.23 17.99 -40.59
C CYS A 593 25.22 17.84 -41.76
N THR A 594 24.70 17.88 -42.98
CA THR A 594 25.47 17.90 -44.23
C THR A 594 24.74 18.73 -45.28
N PHE A 595 25.40 19.04 -46.39
CA PHE A 595 24.78 19.72 -47.51
C PHE A 595 24.55 18.77 -48.68
N ALA A 596 23.40 18.89 -49.33
CA ALA A 596 23.06 18.15 -50.54
C ALA A 596 22.39 19.09 -51.55
N ARG A 597 22.60 18.85 -52.84
CA ARG A 597 21.98 19.62 -53.91
C ARG A 597 21.08 18.71 -54.73
N THR A 598 19.83 19.13 -54.94
CA THR A 598 18.91 18.44 -55.86
C THR A 598 19.34 18.69 -57.31
N GLU A 599 19.08 17.71 -58.18
CA GLU A 599 19.47 17.79 -59.58
C GLU A 599 18.61 18.80 -60.35
N LEU A 600 19.08 19.18 -61.54
CA LEU A 600 18.27 19.97 -62.47
C LEU A 600 17.06 19.13 -62.92
N LEU A 601 15.91 19.78 -63.11
CA LEU A 601 14.77 19.17 -63.80
C LEU A 601 15.22 18.83 -65.23
N ASN A 602 15.49 17.56 -65.51
CA ASN A 602 15.68 17.10 -66.88
C ASN A 602 14.36 17.28 -67.64
N SER A 603 14.27 18.32 -68.44
CA SER A 603 13.28 18.42 -69.50
C SER A 603 13.70 17.48 -70.62
N SER A 604 13.24 16.23 -70.60
CA SER A 604 13.29 15.37 -71.77
C SER A 604 11.95 14.65 -71.93
N GLY A 605 11.12 15.17 -72.83
CA GLY A 605 10.16 14.33 -73.58
C GLY A 605 10.92 13.31 -74.45
N PRO A 606 10.22 12.30 -75.00
CA PRO A 606 10.88 11.13 -75.55
C PRO A 606 11.45 11.41 -76.94
N ALA A 607 12.72 11.07 -77.18
CA ALA A 607 13.25 10.84 -78.52
C ALA A 607 14.52 9.97 -78.47
N ASP A 608 14.63 9.17 -79.53
CA ASP A 608 15.46 7.99 -79.81
C ASP A 608 16.98 8.25 -80.02
N PRO A 609 17.80 7.19 -80.22
CA PRO A 609 19.22 7.18 -79.96
C PRO A 609 20.09 7.51 -81.19
N ALA A 610 21.20 8.20 -80.94
CA ALA A 610 22.40 8.32 -81.76
C ALA A 610 23.39 9.17 -80.93
N ASP A 611 24.70 9.16 -81.06
CA ASP A 611 25.76 8.32 -81.63
C ASP A 611 27.04 9.11 -81.24
N SER A 612 28.16 8.40 -81.14
CA SER A 612 29.56 8.86 -81.18
C SER A 612 30.09 10.00 -80.27
N ASP A 613 31.20 9.66 -79.61
CA ASP A 613 32.44 10.43 -79.43
C ASP A 613 32.46 11.87 -79.95
N ASP A 614 32.93 12.82 -79.13
CA ASP A 614 34.37 13.11 -79.07
C ASP A 614 34.71 14.15 -77.99
N SER A 615 35.93 14.05 -77.51
CA SER A 615 36.60 14.95 -76.58
C SER A 615 37.28 16.12 -77.32
N HIS A 616 37.25 17.34 -76.74
CA HIS A 616 38.32 18.37 -76.76
C HIS A 616 37.75 19.72 -76.26
N VAL A 617 38.13 20.22 -75.08
CA VAL A 617 39.28 21.12 -74.75
C VAL A 617 39.04 22.62 -74.99
N GLN A 618 39.01 23.33 -73.85
CA GLN A 618 39.54 24.68 -73.49
C GLN A 618 38.97 25.99 -74.06
N TYR A 619 38.80 26.91 -73.07
CA TYR A 619 39.18 28.35 -72.95
C TYR A 619 37.99 29.11 -72.32
N ALA A 620 38.11 30.03 -71.36
CA ALA A 620 39.23 30.70 -70.71
C ALA A 620 38.75 31.26 -69.36
N GLY A 621 39.64 31.35 -68.38
CA GLY A 621 39.39 32.03 -67.11
C GLY A 621 39.64 33.54 -67.20
N ILE A 622 38.99 34.31 -66.32
CA ILE A 622 39.31 35.72 -66.04
C ILE A 622 39.09 36.03 -64.53
N ILE A 623 40.21 36.34 -63.87
CA ILE A 623 40.47 37.33 -62.80
C ILE A 623 40.06 37.03 -61.35
N ILE A 624 41.11 36.80 -60.54
CA ILE A 624 41.21 37.03 -59.09
C ILE A 624 41.56 38.51 -58.85
N GLY A 625 40.90 39.18 -57.90
CA GLY A 625 41.29 40.52 -57.45
C GLY A 625 40.41 41.15 -56.35
N ALA A 626 40.71 40.83 -55.09
CA ALA A 626 40.62 41.68 -53.90
C ALA A 626 39.29 42.38 -53.50
N ALA A 627 38.61 41.83 -52.49
CA ALA A 627 37.77 42.58 -51.54
C ALA A 627 37.69 41.89 -50.16
N ALA A 628 38.84 41.53 -49.59
CA ALA A 628 38.94 40.88 -48.26
C ALA A 628 39.26 41.84 -47.10
N ALA A 629 39.22 43.17 -47.31
CA ALA A 629 39.60 44.15 -46.30
C ALA A 629 38.42 44.82 -45.55
N GLY A 630 37.16 44.64 -46.00
CA GLY A 630 36.00 45.34 -45.43
C GLY A 630 35.38 44.69 -44.18
N VAL A 631 35.44 43.35 -44.07
CA VAL A 631 34.69 42.63 -43.02
C VAL A 631 35.45 42.59 -41.69
N LEU A 632 36.78 42.60 -41.72
CA LEU A 632 37.61 42.62 -40.51
C LEU A 632 37.60 43.99 -39.80
N LEU A 633 37.40 45.10 -40.53
CA LEU A 633 37.38 46.43 -39.93
C LEU A 633 36.08 46.71 -39.15
N LEU A 634 34.94 46.15 -39.60
CA LEU A 634 33.65 46.29 -38.93
C LEU A 634 33.54 45.45 -37.64
N ALA A 635 34.19 44.28 -37.60
CA ALA A 635 34.24 43.44 -36.41
C ALA A 635 35.08 44.09 -35.29
N VAL A 636 36.20 44.74 -35.64
CA VAL A 636 37.08 45.40 -34.65
C VAL A 636 36.43 46.66 -34.07
N VAL A 637 35.73 47.46 -34.89
CA VAL A 637 35.00 48.65 -34.41
C VAL A 637 33.85 48.26 -33.47
N SER A 638 33.15 47.16 -33.75
CA SER A 638 32.04 46.66 -32.91
C SER A 638 32.53 46.18 -31.53
N ILE A 639 33.71 45.55 -31.47
CA ILE A 639 34.32 45.09 -30.21
C ILE A 639 34.82 46.27 -29.36
N ILE A 640 35.36 47.32 -29.99
CA ILE A 640 35.82 48.53 -29.28
C ILE A 640 34.65 49.30 -28.68
N VAL A 641 33.52 49.42 -29.39
CA VAL A 641 32.30 50.07 -28.87
C VAL A 641 31.71 49.27 -27.69
N TYR A 642 31.70 47.94 -27.77
CA TYR A 642 31.25 47.08 -26.67
C TYR A 642 32.11 47.26 -25.40
N LEU A 643 33.43 47.33 -25.55
CA LEU A 643 34.37 47.49 -24.43
C LEU A 643 34.33 48.89 -23.80
N LEU A 644 34.01 49.93 -24.58
CA LEU A 644 33.89 51.30 -24.07
C LEU A 644 32.56 51.56 -23.33
N VAL A 645 31.47 50.89 -23.72
CA VAL A 645 30.15 51.10 -23.10
C VAL A 645 29.96 50.28 -21.81
N PHE A 646 30.55 49.09 -21.70
CA PHE A 646 30.23 48.16 -20.59
C PHE A 646 31.25 48.09 -19.44
N ARG A 647 32.27 48.96 -19.42
CA ARG A 647 33.18 49.09 -18.26
C ARG A 647 32.82 50.28 -17.37
N ARG A 648 31.64 50.24 -16.74
CA ARG A 648 31.40 50.91 -15.46
C ARG A 648 30.54 50.04 -14.55
N LYS A 649 31.19 49.33 -13.62
CA LYS A 649 30.57 48.92 -12.35
C LYS A 649 31.31 49.63 -11.22
N PRO A 650 30.61 50.20 -10.23
CA PRO A 650 31.12 50.23 -8.88
C PRO A 650 30.62 49.02 -8.08
N ARG A 651 31.52 48.53 -7.24
CA ARG A 651 31.34 47.48 -6.23
C ARG A 651 30.45 47.96 -5.08
N ARG A 652 29.70 47.04 -4.45
CA ARG A 652 29.34 47.02 -3.01
C ARG A 652 28.92 45.59 -2.66
N ASN A 653 29.73 44.86 -1.90
CA ASN A 653 29.86 44.80 -0.44
C ASN A 653 28.73 44.02 0.25
N TYR A 654 29.18 42.96 0.90
CA TYR A 654 28.51 42.02 1.78
C TYR A 654 28.28 42.64 3.16
N ARG A 655 27.09 42.47 3.78
CA ARG A 655 26.89 41.95 5.15
C ARG A 655 25.40 41.94 5.57
N PRO A 656 25.02 41.12 6.58
CA PRO A 656 23.66 40.60 6.82
C PRO A 656 22.95 41.27 8.01
N ALA A 657 21.63 41.10 8.12
CA ALA A 657 20.89 41.04 9.39
C ALA A 657 19.43 40.56 9.24
N SER A 658 19.04 39.77 10.22
CA SER A 658 17.73 39.33 10.69
C SER A 658 16.63 40.40 10.83
N ALA A 659 15.36 40.01 10.69
CA ALA A 659 14.28 40.35 11.64
C ALA A 659 12.97 39.60 11.31
N GLU A 660 12.26 39.24 12.39
CA GLU A 660 10.94 38.62 12.49
C GLU A 660 9.84 39.39 11.76
N THR A 661 8.80 38.68 11.30
CA THR A 661 7.46 39.28 11.11
C THR A 661 6.34 38.30 11.44
N GLN A 662 5.53 38.71 12.41
CA GLN A 662 4.21 38.16 12.77
C GLN A 662 3.17 38.33 11.64
N PRO A 663 2.09 37.53 11.63
CA PRO A 663 1.00 37.67 10.65
C PRO A 663 0.10 38.88 10.92
N ARG A 664 -0.19 39.65 9.85
CA ARG A 664 -1.13 40.78 9.83
C ARG A 664 -2.58 40.31 9.90
N LYS A 665 -3.38 40.97 10.75
CA LYS A 665 -4.85 40.98 10.72
C LYS A 665 -5.33 41.87 9.56
N PHE A 666 -6.30 41.41 8.79
CA PHE A 666 -7.04 42.21 7.81
C PHE A 666 -8.30 42.82 8.45
N SER A 667 -8.58 44.11 8.17
CA SER A 667 -9.80 44.80 8.59
C SER A 667 -10.89 44.72 7.51
N LYS A 668 -12.15 44.72 7.96
CA LYS A 668 -13.40 44.52 7.19
C LYS A 668 -13.77 45.59 6.16
N SER A 669 -12.82 46.38 5.64
CA SER A 669 -13.12 47.55 4.79
C SER A 669 -12.53 47.52 3.38
N GLU A 670 -11.99 46.39 2.92
CA GLU A 670 -11.40 46.26 1.58
C GLU A 670 -11.95 45.03 0.85
N LEU A 671 -13.23 45.06 0.46
CA LEU A 671 -13.76 44.17 -0.57
C LEU A 671 -14.69 44.97 -1.51
N PRO A 672 -14.56 44.80 -2.84
CA PRO A 672 -15.31 45.56 -3.83
C PRO A 672 -16.78 45.15 -3.93
N SER A 673 -17.64 46.13 -4.22
CA SER A 673 -19.09 46.01 -4.39
C SER A 673 -19.49 45.17 -5.61
N MET A 674 -20.29 44.13 -5.41
CA MET A 674 -21.04 43.45 -6.46
C MET A 674 -22.49 43.92 -6.46
N THR A 675 -23.01 44.15 -7.65
CA THR A 675 -24.32 44.72 -8.00
C THR A 675 -25.49 43.76 -7.78
N GLU A 676 -26.68 44.36 -7.70
CA GLU A 676 -28.01 43.75 -7.57
C GLU A 676 -28.27 42.63 -8.58
N ASP A 677 -28.29 41.39 -8.11
CA ASP A 677 -29.17 40.30 -8.58
C ASP A 677 -28.93 39.06 -7.70
N SER A 678 -29.59 39.01 -6.53
CA SER A 678 -29.84 37.77 -5.77
C SER A 678 -30.66 38.06 -4.50
N HIS A 679 -31.89 38.54 -4.69
CA HIS A 679 -32.91 38.41 -3.66
C HIS A 679 -33.44 36.97 -3.64
N THR A 680 -33.09 36.21 -2.60
CA THR A 680 -33.99 35.41 -1.73
C THR A 680 -33.26 34.19 -1.15
N PHE A 681 -32.91 34.30 0.13
CA PHE A 681 -32.73 33.14 1.00
C PHE A 681 -33.17 33.50 2.43
N ALA A 682 -33.71 32.49 3.10
CA ALA A 682 -33.95 32.38 4.54
C ALA A 682 -35.23 33.00 5.14
N THR A 683 -36.25 32.15 5.25
CA THR A 683 -37.08 32.09 6.46
C THR A 683 -36.95 30.68 7.07
N GLN A 684 -36.35 30.59 8.25
CA GLN A 684 -36.49 29.44 9.14
C GLN A 684 -37.82 29.57 9.91
N PRO A 685 -38.41 28.46 10.39
CA PRO A 685 -39.26 28.53 11.56
C PRO A 685 -38.67 27.73 12.73
N LYS A 686 -38.57 28.43 13.88
CA LYS A 686 -38.55 27.86 15.22
C LYS A 686 -39.84 27.08 15.45
N TRP A 687 -39.77 25.90 16.06
CA TRP A 687 -40.93 25.26 16.68
C TRP A 687 -40.62 24.87 18.13
N GLN A 688 -41.40 25.46 19.03
CA GLN A 688 -41.55 25.11 20.43
C GLN A 688 -42.32 23.79 20.56
N LEU A 689 -41.98 22.99 21.56
CA LEU A 689 -42.79 21.86 22.02
C LEU A 689 -44.13 22.36 22.59
N ASP A 690 -45.22 21.71 22.19
CA ASP A 690 -46.37 21.51 23.08
C ASP A 690 -47.02 20.14 22.82
N HIS A 691 -47.50 19.54 23.90
CA HIS A 691 -48.08 18.19 23.97
C HIS A 691 -49.47 18.13 23.34
N ARG A 692 -49.77 17.05 22.59
CA ARG A 692 -50.95 16.14 22.71
C ARG A 692 -51.30 15.44 21.38
N ASN A 693 -51.55 14.12 21.50
CA ASN A 693 -52.46 13.26 20.73
C ASN A 693 -52.16 12.91 19.25
N GLY A 694 -52.22 11.59 18.96
CA GLY A 694 -53.14 11.10 17.93
C GLY A 694 -52.54 10.33 16.74
N LEU A 695 -52.68 9.01 16.80
CA LEU A 695 -52.67 8.01 15.72
C LEU A 695 -53.23 8.43 14.35
N ASN A 696 -52.55 8.03 13.25
CA ASN A 696 -53.02 7.13 12.16
C ASN A 696 -52.52 7.48 10.74
N SER A 697 -52.22 6.40 10.01
CA SER A 697 -52.23 6.21 8.55
C SER A 697 -51.18 6.95 7.70
N MET A 698 -50.26 6.18 7.12
CA MET A 698 -49.49 6.58 5.94
C MET A 698 -49.82 5.59 4.80
N GLN A 699 -50.47 6.11 3.76
CA GLN A 699 -50.76 5.42 2.49
C GLN A 699 -49.55 5.52 1.55
N VAL A 700 -49.29 4.42 0.85
CA VAL A 700 -48.32 4.31 -0.25
C VAL A 700 -48.97 4.81 -1.55
N VAL A 701 -48.26 5.66 -2.30
CA VAL A 701 -48.58 5.97 -3.70
C VAL A 701 -47.39 5.56 -4.56
N ALA A 702 -47.62 4.58 -5.42
CA ALA A 702 -46.75 4.22 -6.54
C ALA A 702 -47.08 5.10 -7.74
N ILE A 703 -46.05 5.54 -8.48
CA ILE A 703 -46.20 6.18 -9.79
C ILE A 703 -45.64 5.21 -10.83
N SER A 704 -46.48 4.86 -11.80
CA SER A 704 -46.19 3.97 -12.93
C SER A 704 -45.66 4.75 -14.13
N ASP A 705 -44.73 4.14 -14.85
CA ASP A 705 -44.26 4.54 -16.18
C ASP A 705 -45.33 4.44 -17.27
N GLY A 706 -45.13 5.20 -18.35
CA GLY A 706 -45.86 5.06 -19.59
C GLY A 706 -45.01 5.34 -20.84
N GLN A 707 -45.15 4.43 -21.81
CA GLN A 707 -45.01 4.53 -23.28
C GLN A 707 -43.72 3.93 -23.90
N VAL A 708 -43.71 3.09 -24.96
CA VAL A 708 -44.76 2.55 -25.85
C VAL A 708 -44.18 1.46 -26.82
N ASN A 709 -45.05 0.55 -27.30
CA ASN A 709 -45.02 -0.31 -28.53
C ASN A 709 -44.03 -1.49 -28.65
N GLU A 710 -44.32 -2.64 -29.29
CA GLU A 710 -45.49 -3.32 -29.89
C GLU A 710 -45.09 -4.82 -30.11
N ARG A 711 -46.07 -5.74 -30.19
CA ARG A 711 -45.94 -7.23 -30.40
C ARG A 711 -45.87 -7.58 -31.92
N PRO A 712 -45.86 -8.86 -32.43
CA PRO A 712 -46.03 -10.19 -31.78
C PRO A 712 -45.16 -11.39 -32.28
N ALA A 713 -45.14 -12.51 -31.53
CA ALA A 713 -45.59 -13.87 -31.96
C ALA A 713 -44.83 -15.09 -31.36
N ILE A 714 -45.57 -15.90 -30.58
CA ILE A 714 -45.77 -17.37 -30.62
C ILE A 714 -44.53 -18.31 -30.67
N ASN A 715 -44.26 -19.06 -29.59
CA ASN A 715 -44.53 -20.52 -29.55
C ASN A 715 -44.40 -21.17 -28.14
N ARG A 716 -45.00 -22.36 -28.05
CA ARG A 716 -45.53 -23.09 -26.88
C ARG A 716 -44.50 -23.92 -26.09
N GLY A 717 -44.81 -24.19 -24.81
CA GLY A 717 -44.28 -25.33 -24.04
C GLY A 717 -44.60 -25.31 -22.54
N ALA A 718 -45.76 -25.84 -22.14
CA ALA A 718 -46.15 -26.11 -20.75
C ALA A 718 -45.30 -27.26 -20.12
N ARG A 719 -45.04 -27.38 -18.81
CA ARG A 719 -46.02 -27.67 -17.72
C ARG A 719 -45.38 -27.56 -16.31
N VAL A 720 -46.14 -26.96 -15.39
CA VAL A 720 -46.57 -27.42 -14.03
C VAL A 720 -45.49 -27.88 -13.01
N GLY A 721 -45.44 -27.38 -11.75
CA GLY A 721 -46.32 -26.42 -11.09
C GLY A 721 -46.08 -26.22 -9.58
N ARG A 722 -46.93 -25.33 -9.01
CA ARG A 722 -47.40 -25.10 -7.62
C ARG A 722 -46.34 -24.90 -6.52
N ALA A 723 -46.14 -23.73 -5.89
CA ALA A 723 -47.00 -22.69 -5.28
C ALA A 723 -47.59 -23.03 -3.90
N ALA A 724 -47.19 -22.24 -2.88
CA ALA A 724 -47.96 -21.67 -1.74
C ALA A 724 -46.98 -21.37 -0.58
N ILE A 725 -46.64 -20.12 -0.26
CA ILE A 725 -47.37 -19.13 0.55
C ILE A 725 -47.58 -19.59 2.01
N PHE A 726 -46.92 -18.90 2.94
CA PHE A 726 -47.32 -18.77 4.34
C PHE A 726 -47.21 -17.30 4.77
N TYR A 727 -48.29 -16.81 5.40
CA TYR A 727 -48.41 -15.57 6.18
C TYR A 727 -48.83 -15.98 7.61
N PRO A 728 -48.82 -15.08 8.62
CA PRO A 728 -48.26 -15.36 9.93
C PRO A 728 -49.28 -15.22 11.09
N GLU A 729 -48.71 -15.23 12.30
CA GLU A 729 -49.24 -14.80 13.60
C GLU A 729 -50.07 -15.77 14.45
N GLY A 730 -49.84 -15.70 15.77
CA GLY A 730 -50.84 -16.11 16.77
C GLY A 730 -50.29 -16.77 18.03
N SER A 731 -49.75 -15.97 18.94
CA SER A 731 -49.50 -16.23 20.36
C SER A 731 -50.65 -16.90 21.12
N TYR A 732 -50.36 -17.75 22.14
CA TYR A 732 -51.04 -17.76 23.45
C TYR A 732 -50.30 -18.64 24.49
N MET A 733 -50.19 -18.13 25.72
CA MET A 733 -49.74 -18.82 26.94
C MET A 733 -50.76 -19.85 27.45
N ARG A 734 -50.30 -20.95 28.09
CA ARG A 734 -50.63 -21.30 29.50
C ARG A 734 -50.01 -22.64 29.98
N THR A 735 -49.17 -22.51 31.00
CA THR A 735 -49.13 -23.22 32.31
C THR A 735 -49.41 -24.74 32.45
N HIS A 736 -48.39 -25.42 33.01
CA HIS A 736 -48.37 -26.45 34.07
C HIS A 736 -49.32 -27.66 34.05
N THR A 737 -48.75 -28.88 34.15
CA THR A 737 -48.72 -29.72 35.38
C THR A 737 -48.14 -31.14 35.14
N GLY A 738 -47.46 -31.69 36.16
CA GLY A 738 -47.34 -33.13 36.47
C GLY A 738 -46.31 -33.96 35.68
N ALA A 739 -45.14 -34.36 36.20
CA ALA A 739 -44.80 -35.21 37.36
C ALA A 739 -44.66 -36.73 37.06
N SER A 740 -43.62 -37.32 37.66
CA SER A 740 -43.27 -38.74 37.85
C SER A 740 -42.69 -39.48 36.63
N SER A 741 -41.39 -39.81 36.56
CA SER A 741 -40.57 -40.76 37.34
C SER A 741 -40.85 -42.23 37.01
N THR A 742 -39.86 -42.96 36.48
CA THR A 742 -39.30 -44.17 37.11
C THR A 742 -38.12 -44.75 36.32
N GLN A 743 -37.24 -45.37 37.09
CA GLN A 743 -35.93 -45.94 36.75
C GLN A 743 -36.02 -47.20 35.86
N GLY A 744 -34.91 -47.56 35.23
CA GLY A 744 -34.73 -48.90 34.66
C GLY A 744 -33.35 -49.11 34.01
N THR A 745 -32.44 -49.70 34.77
CA THR A 745 -31.04 -49.99 34.46
C THR A 745 -30.81 -51.26 33.60
N PHE A 746 -29.58 -51.35 33.07
CA PHE A 746 -28.76 -52.54 32.71
C PHE A 746 -28.90 -53.23 31.34
N GLY A 747 -27.73 -53.42 30.69
CA GLY A 747 -27.51 -54.44 29.65
C GLY A 747 -26.20 -54.29 28.87
N LYS A 748 -25.12 -54.93 29.34
CA LYS A 748 -23.81 -55.10 28.64
C LYS A 748 -23.93 -56.12 27.49
N GLY A 749 -23.07 -55.99 26.47
CA GLY A 749 -22.76 -57.06 25.51
C GLY A 749 -21.49 -56.77 24.69
N ASN A 750 -20.41 -57.49 24.99
CA ASN A 750 -19.15 -57.56 24.23
C ASN A 750 -19.22 -58.67 23.16
N VAL A 751 -18.32 -58.61 22.16
CA VAL A 751 -17.34 -59.66 21.73
C VAL A 751 -17.12 -59.75 20.20
N ARG A 752 -15.85 -59.52 19.79
CA ARG A 752 -14.93 -60.14 18.77
C ARG A 752 -15.46 -60.62 17.41
N ALA A 753 -14.88 -60.26 16.25
CA ALA A 753 -13.53 -60.47 15.66
C ALA A 753 -13.34 -61.81 14.90
N ASP A 754 -13.02 -61.72 13.60
CA ASP A 754 -12.11 -62.56 12.76
C ASP A 754 -12.35 -62.22 11.27
N GLN A 755 -11.39 -61.77 10.44
CA GLN A 755 -10.18 -62.38 9.81
C GLN A 755 -10.41 -62.99 8.41
N ARG A 756 -9.54 -62.57 7.46
CA ARG A 756 -9.12 -63.19 6.16
C ARG A 756 -10.08 -63.06 4.96
N ASP A 757 -9.68 -62.86 3.69
CA ASP A 757 -8.41 -63.08 2.96
C ASP A 757 -8.25 -62.17 1.71
N GLN A 758 -7.04 -62.24 1.15
CA GLN A 758 -6.37 -61.49 0.07
C GLN A 758 -7.02 -61.50 -1.33
N HIS A 759 -6.84 -60.42 -2.11
CA HIS A 759 -6.20 -60.47 -3.45
C HIS A 759 -5.86 -59.06 -4.00
N VAL A 760 -4.85 -59.06 -4.86
CA VAL A 760 -3.96 -58.00 -5.35
C VAL A 760 -4.52 -57.32 -6.62
N TYR A 761 -4.34 -55.99 -6.78
CA TYR A 761 -3.75 -55.32 -7.96
C TYR A 761 -3.53 -53.82 -7.67
N GLU A 762 -2.66 -53.23 -8.48
CA GLU A 762 -1.73 -52.13 -8.22
C GLU A 762 -2.29 -50.68 -8.31
N ASN A 763 -1.47 -49.78 -7.74
CA ASN A 763 -1.12 -48.42 -8.18
C ASN A 763 -1.66 -47.16 -7.47
N GLU A 764 -0.67 -46.50 -6.83
CA GLU A 764 -0.32 -45.07 -6.85
C GLU A 764 -1.03 -44.05 -5.91
N ASN A 765 -0.34 -43.81 -4.79
CA ASN A 765 0.10 -42.53 -4.22
C ASN A 765 -0.81 -41.28 -4.33
N ASP A 766 -1.30 -40.79 -3.17
CA ASP A 766 -0.85 -39.47 -2.69
C ASP A 766 -1.07 -39.28 -1.17
N PHE A 767 0.00 -38.85 -0.51
CA PHE A 767 0.13 -38.68 0.94
C PHE A 767 -0.27 -37.26 1.35
N MET A 768 -1.27 -37.13 2.23
CA MET A 768 -1.44 -35.96 3.09
C MET A 768 -0.47 -36.03 4.29
N PRO A 769 0.23 -34.95 4.67
CA PRO A 769 0.84 -34.87 5.98
C PRO A 769 0.00 -34.05 6.96
N LYS A 770 0.12 -34.52 8.20
CA LYS A 770 -0.54 -34.13 9.44
C LYS A 770 -0.11 -32.74 9.92
N ARG A 771 -1.03 -32.10 10.64
CA ARG A 771 -0.78 -31.00 11.59
C ARG A 771 0.27 -31.41 12.64
N SER A 772 1.30 -30.58 12.80
CA SER A 772 2.24 -30.57 13.94
C SER A 772 2.59 -29.11 14.21
N SER A 773 2.04 -28.54 15.29
CA SER A 773 2.73 -28.25 16.56
C SER A 773 3.68 -27.05 16.47
N TYR A 774 3.22 -25.92 17.03
CA TYR A 774 3.98 -24.72 17.30
C TYR A 774 5.23 -25.03 18.16
N HIS A 775 6.40 -24.60 17.70
CA HIS A 775 7.61 -24.51 18.51
C HIS A 775 7.75 -23.10 19.07
N ASN A 776 7.80 -23.02 20.40
CA ASN A 776 8.26 -21.85 21.16
C ASN A 776 9.79 -21.82 21.10
N GLU A 777 10.37 -20.81 20.47
CA GLU A 777 11.77 -20.47 20.68
C GLU A 777 11.89 -19.51 21.86
N THR A 778 12.61 -19.98 22.87
CA THR A 778 12.95 -19.23 24.08
C THR A 778 14.31 -18.59 23.84
N ILE A 779 14.37 -17.27 23.95
CA ILE A 779 15.61 -16.49 23.90
C ILE A 779 16.35 -16.72 25.23
N VAL A 780 17.61 -17.17 25.15
CA VAL A 780 18.63 -17.02 26.20
C VAL A 780 19.72 -16.11 25.66
#